data_AF-A0A651EWR2-F1
#
_entry.id   AF-A0A651EWR2-F1
#
_cell.length_a   1.000
_cell.length_b   1.000
_cell.length_c   1.000
_cell.angle_alpha   90.00
_cell.angle_beta   90.00
_cell.angle_gamma   90.00
#
_symmetry.space_group_name_H-M   'P 1'
#
loop_
_entity.id
_entity.type
_entity.pdbx_description
1 polymer ?
#
loop_
_entity_poly.entity_id
_entity_poly.type
_entity_poly.pdbx_seq_one_letter_code
_entity_poly.pdbx_strand_id
1 'polypeptide(L)'
;MHPARWIQTSSGCRTFWTVKKGCASMHAGSCGRSKRHADPLRRIGDQVSRSGSFHIHALRGLLLAGMLVVLSGDLFSARLFAQQPESDRQRISMSVTSSRISIGEPFTLEVIVEGANDSDRPELTLPPEFRVTVLRPSTQSSTYESWTNGQRRSETRRWTAYRYELIARTTGTFTIPGAKLRIGEREVFADPVTVRVLEPSPDPLLTVTVEADHSVAYAGQPVLVTLTMFFTQGNVTDLRITAPDDLDRVTSVAAEEIRQSGSTLQFLGEATPYEAFEGTVDGRRGIVVRTERYIVPSRSGELKIGPISVFARVGGSVFSRGQSVIAMSGPLSLDVIPLPRSGRPGNFTGLVGDLDIAAEISPTTANVGDPMTLRVTINTPLPQRIRVEDLQIAQVLGDDFRLAGDSPRISYARDAAIIETSFRPLHASVTEFPSISLAHFDPRAGAYRDARSRPVPLSIREVREIGLADAVSAGRATSRDGADRYTGSGALAPSIPTLGTARTELPNPIAVFATPLLLVFLVAPPAAYLAVAGWTLKKNASASPAGRRRRIFANSRRRIARSSDVAEIGEALATAITAATGSDTAGLTPSEAESALLGAGTDAEVAERARAILARCDTARYAGADLASEAENLRRDSLAVLETCAYLLRRAEQTVNASRVKKP
;
A
#
# COMPACT_ATOMS: atom_id res chain seq x y z
N MET A 1 -14.41 56.47 -39.86
CA MET A 1 -13.72 57.70 -40.31
C MET A 1 -12.21 57.42 -40.34
N HIS A 2 -11.46 58.06 -41.26
CA HIS A 2 -9.99 58.19 -41.25
C HIS A 2 -9.56 59.30 -40.25
N PRO A 3 -8.26 59.57 -39.89
CA PRO A 3 -6.95 59.45 -40.60
C PRO A 3 -6.05 58.30 -40.05
N ALA A 4 -4.71 58.18 -40.21
CA ALA A 4 -3.70 58.43 -41.28
C ALA A 4 -2.31 57.86 -40.82
N ARG A 5 -1.14 58.12 -41.44
CA ARG A 5 -0.61 57.65 -42.76
C ARG A 5 0.83 58.17 -43.00
N TRP A 6 1.85 57.31 -42.88
CA TRP A 6 3.22 57.44 -43.45
C TRP A 6 3.70 55.97 -43.75
N ILE A 7 4.22 55.51 -44.91
CA ILE A 7 5.23 55.99 -45.89
C ILE A 7 6.65 55.84 -45.28
N GLN A 8 7.64 55.09 -45.80
CA GLN A 8 7.91 54.38 -47.09
C GLN A 8 8.93 53.20 -46.84
N THR A 9 9.51 52.33 -47.70
CA THR A 9 9.66 52.10 -49.18
C THR A 9 10.06 50.62 -49.48
N SER A 10 9.86 50.12 -50.73
CA SER A 10 10.64 49.08 -51.48
C SER A 10 10.83 47.62 -50.96
N SER A 11 11.17 46.61 -51.78
CA SER A 11 10.59 46.04 -53.03
C SER A 11 11.51 44.97 -53.67
N GLY A 12 10.97 43.84 -54.14
CA GLY A 12 11.72 42.78 -54.89
C GLY A 12 12.14 41.58 -54.01
N CYS A 13 11.84 40.30 -54.24
CA CYS A 13 11.28 39.50 -55.36
C CYS A 13 12.29 38.98 -56.41
N ARG A 14 12.54 37.65 -56.42
CA ARG A 14 12.62 36.70 -57.59
C ARG A 14 13.71 35.58 -57.50
N THR A 15 13.22 34.35 -57.29
CA THR A 15 13.48 33.09 -58.05
C THR A 15 14.88 32.54 -58.38
N PHE A 16 15.04 31.24 -58.11
CA PHE A 16 15.73 30.19 -58.91
C PHE A 16 17.21 30.35 -59.32
N TRP A 17 18.01 29.32 -59.01
CA TRP A 17 18.87 28.63 -59.99
C TRP A 17 19.08 27.16 -59.58
N THR A 18 19.23 26.27 -60.56
CA THR A 18 19.75 24.89 -60.42
C THR A 18 20.65 24.58 -61.62
N VAL A 19 21.72 23.79 -61.48
CA VAL A 19 22.31 23.01 -62.60
C VAL A 19 23.35 21.96 -62.15
N LYS A 20 23.56 21.00 -63.04
CA LYS A 20 24.18 19.66 -62.97
C LYS A 20 25.73 19.57 -62.85
N LYS A 21 26.19 18.45 -62.27
CA LYS A 21 27.27 17.49 -62.69
C LYS A 21 28.69 17.98 -63.11
N GLY A 22 29.73 17.26 -62.68
CA GLY A 22 31.08 17.26 -63.31
C GLY A 22 32.02 16.14 -62.82
N CYS A 23 32.68 15.40 -63.72
CA CYS A 23 33.31 14.08 -63.52
C CYS A 23 34.82 14.02 -63.10
N ALA A 24 35.16 13.01 -62.27
CA ALA A 24 36.20 11.96 -62.48
C ALA A 24 37.73 12.18 -62.29
N SER A 25 38.44 11.02 -62.31
CA SER A 25 39.90 10.73 -62.37
C SER A 25 40.72 10.73 -61.06
N MET A 26 41.81 9.95 -60.88
CA MET A 26 42.14 8.55 -61.27
C MET A 26 43.38 8.01 -60.48
N HIS A 27 43.75 6.72 -60.70
CA HIS A 27 44.96 5.98 -60.24
C HIS A 27 44.95 5.40 -58.80
N ALA A 28 45.69 4.33 -58.43
CA ALA A 28 46.11 3.04 -59.05
C ALA A 28 47.05 2.30 -58.05
N GLY A 29 47.18 0.96 -57.93
CA GLY A 29 46.46 -0.19 -58.52
C GLY A 29 45.82 -1.07 -57.42
N SER A 30 46.23 -2.30 -57.04
CA SER A 30 47.11 -3.37 -57.60
C SER A 30 47.22 -4.50 -56.52
N CYS A 31 47.33 -5.83 -56.75
CA CYS A 31 47.12 -6.72 -57.92
C CYS A 31 47.11 -8.22 -57.43
N GLY A 32 46.62 -9.17 -58.25
CA GLY A 32 46.57 -10.63 -57.98
C GLY A 32 45.12 -11.17 -57.96
N ARG A 33 44.63 -11.99 -58.91
CA ARG A 33 44.88 -13.43 -59.22
C ARG A 33 44.45 -14.39 -58.07
N SER A 34 43.69 -15.48 -58.28
CA SER A 34 43.45 -16.25 -59.53
C SER A 34 42.14 -17.09 -59.64
N LYS A 35 41.47 -16.98 -60.81
CA LYS A 35 40.92 -18.06 -61.70
C LYS A 35 40.18 -19.34 -61.17
N ARG A 36 38.91 -19.47 -61.64
CA ARG A 36 38.14 -20.70 -62.06
C ARG A 36 37.92 -21.80 -60.97
N HIS A 37 37.08 -22.85 -61.08
CA HIS A 37 36.05 -23.37 -62.03
C HIS A 37 34.74 -23.60 -61.22
N ALA A 38 33.48 -23.60 -61.71
CA ALA A 38 32.82 -24.14 -62.90
C ALA A 38 32.28 -25.60 -62.80
N ASP A 39 31.10 -25.72 -62.17
CA ASP A 39 29.91 -26.49 -62.66
C ASP A 39 29.91 -28.07 -62.55
N PRO A 40 28.84 -28.84 -62.92
CA PRO A 40 27.93 -29.40 -61.90
C PRO A 40 27.46 -30.89 -62.08
N LEU A 41 26.37 -31.27 -61.38
CA LEU A 41 25.32 -32.29 -61.67
C LEU A 41 25.41 -33.77 -61.16
N ARG A 42 24.19 -34.36 -61.00
CA ARG A 42 23.78 -35.80 -60.93
C ARG A 42 23.98 -36.59 -59.61
N ARG A 43 23.13 -37.59 -59.24
CA ARG A 43 21.69 -37.95 -59.52
C ARG A 43 21.30 -39.24 -58.74
N ILE A 44 20.07 -39.35 -58.20
CA ILE A 44 19.24 -40.59 -57.98
C ILE A 44 19.86 -41.67 -57.02
N GLY A 45 19.15 -42.50 -56.24
CA GLY A 45 17.73 -42.75 -55.89
C GLY A 45 17.73 -43.84 -54.77
N ASP A 46 16.80 -43.90 -53.81
CA ASP A 46 15.34 -44.15 -53.85
C ASP A 46 14.97 -45.66 -53.71
N GLN A 47 13.89 -45.97 -52.95
CA GLN A 47 13.21 -47.28 -52.77
C GLN A 47 13.97 -48.44 -52.02
N VAL A 48 13.34 -49.45 -51.37
CA VAL A 48 12.10 -49.49 -50.55
C VAL A 48 11.96 -50.81 -49.71
N SER A 49 11.40 -50.70 -48.48
CA SER A 49 10.52 -51.66 -47.76
C SER A 49 10.98 -53.09 -47.28
N ARG A 50 10.19 -53.59 -46.31
CA ARG A 50 10.03 -54.98 -45.80
C ARG A 50 11.19 -55.64 -45.04
N SER A 51 10.99 -56.65 -44.17
CA SER A 51 9.97 -57.00 -43.14
C SER A 51 10.24 -58.45 -42.69
N GLY A 52 10.23 -58.78 -41.39
CA GLY A 52 10.37 -60.19 -40.98
C GLY A 52 10.44 -60.43 -39.48
N SER A 53 9.31 -60.78 -38.88
CA SER A 53 9.20 -61.22 -37.48
C SER A 53 8.89 -62.71 -37.39
N PHE A 54 9.64 -63.47 -36.59
CA PHE A 54 9.22 -64.79 -36.08
C PHE A 54 9.79 -65.04 -34.67
N HIS A 55 9.30 -66.08 -34.00
CA HIS A 55 9.25 -66.17 -32.52
C HIS A 55 9.26 -67.63 -32.03
N ILE A 56 9.12 -67.85 -30.71
CA ILE A 56 8.59 -69.06 -30.04
C ILE A 56 9.53 -70.28 -29.75
N HIS A 57 9.87 -70.42 -28.44
CA HIS A 57 9.86 -71.65 -27.59
C HIS A 57 11.03 -72.69 -27.60
N ALA A 58 11.28 -73.51 -26.55
CA ALA A 58 10.99 -73.45 -25.08
C ALA A 58 11.62 -74.65 -24.26
N LEU A 59 11.55 -74.59 -22.90
CA LEU A 59 11.52 -75.73 -21.90
C LEU A 59 12.81 -76.61 -21.71
N ARG A 60 13.09 -77.34 -20.59
CA ARG A 60 12.82 -77.27 -19.11
C ARG A 60 13.61 -78.37 -18.33
N GLY A 61 13.91 -78.21 -17.02
CA GLY A 61 14.37 -79.27 -16.06
C GLY A 61 15.69 -78.93 -15.29
N LEU A 62 15.97 -79.11 -13.98
CA LEU A 62 15.53 -79.97 -12.83
C LEU A 62 16.08 -81.42 -12.86
N LEU A 63 16.72 -82.04 -11.84
CA LEU A 63 17.16 -81.70 -10.44
C LEU A 63 18.61 -82.28 -10.17
N LEU A 64 19.19 -82.62 -8.98
CA LEU A 64 18.86 -82.66 -7.51
C LEU A 64 20.17 -82.84 -6.65
N ALA A 65 20.06 -82.66 -5.31
CA ALA A 65 20.82 -83.29 -4.20
C ALA A 65 22.28 -82.88 -3.83
N GLY A 66 22.55 -82.83 -2.50
CA GLY A 66 23.88 -82.64 -1.86
C GLY A 66 23.76 -82.08 -0.42
N MET A 67 24.54 -82.54 0.57
CA MET A 67 24.35 -82.22 2.01
C MET A 67 25.66 -82.28 2.83
N LEU A 68 25.68 -81.61 4.01
CA LEU A 68 26.73 -81.55 5.05
C LEU A 68 28.02 -80.76 4.69
N VAL A 69 28.81 -80.12 5.56
CA VAL A 69 28.76 -79.52 6.94
C VAL A 69 30.25 -79.44 7.42
N VAL A 70 30.56 -78.52 8.35
CA VAL A 70 31.84 -78.37 9.12
C VAL A 70 33.03 -77.59 8.49
N LEU A 71 33.20 -76.37 9.03
CA LEU A 71 34.40 -75.64 9.50
C LEU A 71 35.75 -75.61 8.74
N SER A 72 36.37 -74.41 8.85
CA SER A 72 37.71 -73.93 8.43
C SER A 72 37.79 -73.33 7.02
N GLY A 73 38.60 -72.29 6.77
CA GLY A 73 39.38 -71.48 7.72
C GLY A 73 40.22 -70.43 6.98
N ASP A 74 40.02 -69.15 7.33
CA ASP A 74 40.85 -67.99 6.99
C ASP A 74 41.01 -67.50 5.53
N LEU A 75 41.26 -66.18 5.44
CA LEU A 75 41.99 -65.45 4.39
C LEU A 75 41.52 -65.60 2.93
N PHE A 76 40.50 -64.82 2.57
CA PHE A 76 40.50 -64.15 1.25
C PHE A 76 40.31 -62.64 1.38
N SER A 77 41.32 -61.88 0.98
CA SER A 77 41.41 -60.43 1.19
C SER A 77 40.52 -59.64 0.24
N ALA A 78 39.21 -59.66 0.48
CA ALA A 78 38.26 -58.79 -0.18
C ALA A 78 38.62 -57.31 0.10
N ARG A 79 39.30 -56.67 -0.85
CA ARG A 79 39.42 -55.20 -0.90
C ARG A 79 38.03 -54.62 -1.17
N LEU A 80 37.25 -54.48 -0.10
CA LEU A 80 36.15 -53.55 -0.04
C LEU A 80 36.71 -52.17 -0.39
N PHE A 81 36.46 -51.73 -1.63
CA PHE A 81 36.47 -50.32 -1.94
C PHE A 81 35.45 -49.68 -1.01
N ALA A 82 35.94 -49.01 0.03
CA ALA A 82 35.15 -48.10 0.83
C ALA A 82 34.76 -46.91 -0.06
N GLN A 83 33.74 -47.10 -0.90
CA GLN A 83 32.91 -46.02 -1.38
C GLN A 83 32.23 -45.42 -0.15
N GLN A 84 32.94 -44.49 0.51
CA GLN A 84 32.33 -43.63 1.51
C GLN A 84 31.13 -42.96 0.83
N PRO A 85 29.93 -42.95 1.46
CA PRO A 85 28.80 -42.23 0.90
C PRO A 85 29.15 -40.75 0.87
N GLU A 86 29.37 -40.18 -0.33
CA GLU A 86 29.77 -38.78 -0.52
C GLU A 86 28.62 -37.79 -0.25
N SER A 87 27.52 -38.28 0.34
CA SER A 87 26.22 -37.64 0.50
C SER A 87 26.00 -37.05 1.90
N ASP A 88 26.93 -36.23 2.39
CA ASP A 88 26.61 -35.17 3.38
C ASP A 88 27.61 -34.00 3.40
N ARG A 89 28.18 -33.64 2.24
CA ARG A 89 28.93 -32.39 2.12
C ARG A 89 27.97 -31.21 2.07
N GLN A 90 27.73 -30.57 3.21
CA GLN A 90 27.12 -29.25 3.27
C GLN A 90 27.86 -28.30 2.31
N ARG A 91 27.11 -27.61 1.44
CA ARG A 91 27.65 -26.76 0.37
C ARG A 91 26.98 -25.41 0.39
N ILE A 92 27.77 -24.35 0.41
CA ILE A 92 27.29 -22.98 0.20
C ILE A 92 27.50 -22.56 -1.25
N SER A 93 26.58 -21.77 -1.78
CA SER A 93 26.68 -21.10 -3.08
C SER A 93 25.97 -19.75 -3.03
N MET A 94 26.35 -18.82 -3.91
CA MET A 94 25.81 -17.46 -3.94
C MET A 94 25.51 -17.05 -5.38
N SER A 95 24.38 -16.39 -5.60
CA SER A 95 23.93 -15.95 -6.93
C SER A 95 23.08 -14.67 -6.85
N VAL A 96 22.91 -13.98 -7.98
CA VAL A 96 22.06 -12.78 -8.09
C VAL A 96 21.02 -12.97 -9.18
N THR A 97 19.85 -12.33 -9.04
CA THR A 97 18.79 -12.37 -10.07
C THR A 97 19.22 -11.74 -11.41
N SER A 98 20.12 -10.74 -11.35
CA SER A 98 20.82 -10.18 -12.51
C SER A 98 22.20 -9.69 -12.07
N SER A 99 23.21 -9.90 -12.91
CA SER A 99 24.56 -9.32 -12.77
C SER A 99 24.72 -7.97 -13.48
N ARG A 100 23.66 -7.47 -14.14
CA ARG A 100 23.61 -6.15 -14.78
C ARG A 100 22.28 -5.48 -14.43
N ILE A 101 22.35 -4.35 -13.75
CA ILE A 101 21.19 -3.59 -13.24
C ILE A 101 21.39 -2.09 -13.41
N SER A 102 20.34 -1.32 -13.17
CA SER A 102 20.34 0.14 -13.15
C SER A 102 20.31 0.70 -11.71
N ILE A 103 20.71 1.96 -11.49
CA ILE A 103 20.52 2.63 -10.19
C ILE A 103 19.03 2.62 -9.81
N GLY A 104 18.73 2.26 -8.56
CA GLY A 104 17.35 2.14 -8.05
C GLY A 104 16.62 0.85 -8.45
N GLU A 105 17.21 0.00 -9.30
CA GLU A 105 16.62 -1.30 -9.67
C GLU A 105 16.80 -2.32 -8.53
N PRO A 106 15.72 -2.93 -7.99
CA PRO A 106 15.82 -3.94 -6.96
C PRO A 106 16.22 -5.30 -7.55
N PHE A 107 17.28 -5.91 -7.03
CA PHE A 107 17.69 -7.27 -7.37
C PHE A 107 17.85 -8.11 -6.10
N THR A 108 17.67 -9.43 -6.20
CA THR A 108 17.88 -10.33 -5.07
C THR A 108 19.24 -11.01 -5.17
N LEU A 109 20.03 -10.90 -4.10
CA LEU A 109 21.13 -11.82 -3.82
C LEU A 109 20.56 -13.02 -3.06
N GLU A 110 20.87 -14.23 -3.52
CA GLU A 110 20.46 -15.49 -2.91
C GLU A 110 21.69 -16.32 -2.54
N VAL A 111 21.84 -16.61 -1.25
CA VAL A 111 22.84 -17.52 -0.70
C VAL A 111 22.14 -18.83 -0.35
N ILE A 112 22.51 -19.91 -1.02
CA ILE A 112 21.93 -21.24 -0.85
C ILE A 112 22.91 -22.11 -0.06
N VAL A 113 22.46 -22.65 1.07
CA VAL A 113 23.20 -23.63 1.86
C VAL A 113 22.51 -25.00 1.75
N GLU A 114 23.11 -25.93 1.00
CA GLU A 114 22.72 -27.33 0.93
C GLU A 114 23.13 -28.06 2.23
N GLY A 115 22.26 -28.92 2.76
CA GLY A 115 22.47 -29.69 3.99
C GLY A 115 22.32 -28.89 5.30
N ALA A 116 21.91 -27.62 5.26
CA ALA A 116 21.83 -26.74 6.42
C ALA A 116 20.88 -27.22 7.54
N ASN A 117 21.29 -26.98 8.78
CA ASN A 117 20.44 -26.90 9.97
C ASN A 117 20.06 -25.43 10.26
N ASP A 118 19.08 -25.19 11.14
CA ASP A 118 18.62 -23.82 11.47
C ASP A 118 19.70 -22.94 12.17
N SER A 119 20.75 -23.57 12.69
CA SER A 119 21.96 -22.94 13.23
C SER A 119 22.89 -22.36 12.15
N ASP A 120 22.83 -22.88 10.93
CA ASP A 120 23.93 -22.81 9.96
C ASP A 120 23.80 -21.55 9.09
N ARG A 121 23.83 -20.40 9.75
CA ARG A 121 23.63 -19.08 9.13
C ARG A 121 24.93 -18.59 8.47
N PRO A 122 24.90 -18.20 7.18
CA PRO A 122 26.07 -17.62 6.54
C PRO A 122 26.32 -16.18 7.00
N GLU A 123 27.60 -15.86 7.22
CA GLU A 123 28.07 -14.48 7.37
C GLU A 123 28.29 -13.86 6.00
N LEU A 124 27.81 -12.63 5.81
CA LEU A 124 27.88 -11.92 4.54
C LEU A 124 28.26 -10.47 4.77
N THR A 125 29.28 -9.99 4.04
CA THR A 125 29.64 -8.57 3.98
C THR A 125 29.10 -8.01 2.67
N LEU A 126 28.30 -6.94 2.74
CA LEU A 126 27.73 -6.27 1.57
C LEU A 126 28.42 -4.91 1.36
N PRO A 127 28.72 -4.52 0.10
CA PRO A 127 29.30 -3.19 -0.17
C PRO A 127 28.33 -2.05 0.23
N PRO A 128 28.83 -0.94 0.83
CA PRO A 128 27.98 0.15 1.34
C PRO A 128 27.21 0.91 0.23
N GLU A 129 27.60 0.74 -1.03
CA GLU A 129 26.92 1.28 -2.21
C GLU A 129 25.56 0.61 -2.50
N PHE A 130 25.21 -0.46 -1.78
CA PHE A 130 23.89 -1.08 -1.81
C PHE A 130 23.07 -0.74 -0.57
N ARG A 131 21.82 -0.34 -0.76
CA ARG A 131 20.79 -0.42 0.29
C ARG A 131 20.33 -1.87 0.42
N VAL A 132 20.24 -2.38 1.64
CA VAL A 132 20.01 -3.81 1.93
C VAL A 132 18.70 -4.00 2.69
N THR A 133 17.83 -4.87 2.17
CA THR A 133 16.66 -5.40 2.87
C THR A 133 16.81 -6.91 3.05
N VAL A 134 17.02 -7.37 4.28
CA VAL A 134 17.14 -8.80 4.60
C VAL A 134 15.76 -9.45 4.52
N LEU A 135 15.60 -10.45 3.65
CA LEU A 135 14.36 -11.22 3.52
C LEU A 135 14.42 -12.45 4.44
N ARG A 136 13.25 -13.01 4.78
CA ARG A 136 13.21 -14.22 5.63
C ARG A 136 13.87 -15.40 4.90
N PRO A 137 14.76 -16.17 5.55
CA PRO A 137 15.26 -17.42 4.99
C PRO A 137 14.12 -18.39 4.67
N SER A 138 14.26 -19.17 3.61
CA SER A 138 13.31 -20.24 3.26
C SER A 138 14.01 -21.57 3.10
N THR A 139 13.73 -22.51 4.01
CA THR A 139 14.17 -23.90 3.92
C THR A 139 13.27 -24.66 2.96
N GLN A 140 13.88 -25.42 2.06
CA GLN A 140 13.21 -26.27 1.06
C GLN A 140 13.86 -27.65 1.07
N SER A 141 13.14 -28.66 0.55
CA SER A 141 13.67 -30.02 0.42
C SER A 141 13.14 -30.72 -0.81
N SER A 142 14.03 -31.38 -1.54
CA SER A 142 13.70 -32.28 -2.65
C SER A 142 14.05 -33.71 -2.25
N THR A 143 13.08 -34.61 -2.35
CA THR A 143 13.27 -36.05 -2.15
C THR A 143 13.32 -36.72 -3.51
N TYR A 144 14.52 -37.17 -3.89
CA TYR A 144 14.73 -37.97 -5.09
C TYR A 144 14.55 -39.45 -4.74
N GLU A 145 13.54 -40.09 -5.33
CA GLU A 145 13.29 -41.52 -5.12
C GLU A 145 13.75 -42.31 -6.34
N SER A 146 14.65 -43.27 -6.10
CA SER A 146 15.19 -44.17 -7.12
C SER A 146 14.97 -45.62 -6.71
N TRP A 147 14.72 -46.48 -7.70
CA TRP A 147 14.59 -47.91 -7.52
C TRP A 147 15.68 -48.60 -8.34
N THR A 148 16.60 -49.26 -7.66
CA THR A 148 17.72 -49.97 -8.30
C THR A 148 17.79 -51.37 -7.72
N ASN A 149 17.78 -52.39 -8.59
CA ASN A 149 17.78 -53.81 -8.21
C ASN A 149 16.72 -54.19 -7.15
N GLY A 150 15.52 -53.59 -7.24
CA GLY A 150 14.40 -53.84 -6.34
C GLY A 150 14.48 -53.13 -4.98
N GLN A 151 15.58 -52.47 -4.64
CA GLN A 151 15.71 -51.66 -3.42
C GLN A 151 15.30 -50.20 -3.68
N ARG A 152 14.49 -49.64 -2.78
CA ARG A 152 14.10 -48.21 -2.78
C ARG A 152 15.24 -47.41 -2.14
N ARG A 153 15.91 -46.57 -2.93
CA ARG A 153 16.90 -45.59 -2.46
C ARG A 153 16.30 -44.19 -2.56
N SER A 154 15.87 -43.68 -1.42
CA SER A 154 15.35 -42.31 -1.26
C SER A 154 16.49 -41.41 -0.77
N GLU A 155 16.72 -40.30 -1.47
CA GLU A 155 17.74 -39.30 -1.15
C GLU A 155 17.05 -37.95 -0.95
N THR A 156 17.05 -37.42 0.27
CA THR A 156 16.40 -36.12 0.57
C THR A 156 17.44 -35.03 0.72
N ARG A 157 17.52 -34.13 -0.26
CA ARG A 157 18.36 -32.94 -0.21
C ARG A 157 17.57 -31.79 0.38
N ARG A 158 18.01 -31.28 1.52
CA ARG A 158 17.50 -30.04 2.14
C ARG A 158 18.43 -28.88 1.76
N TRP A 159 17.87 -27.70 1.51
CA TRP A 159 18.65 -26.47 1.40
C TRP A 159 17.93 -25.29 2.03
N THR A 160 18.69 -24.35 2.58
CA THR A 160 18.17 -23.09 3.12
C THR A 160 18.64 -21.94 2.23
N ALA A 161 17.68 -21.20 1.66
CA ALA A 161 17.96 -20.01 0.87
C ALA A 161 17.82 -18.75 1.73
N TYR A 162 18.92 -18.04 1.92
CA TYR A 162 18.99 -16.71 2.55
C TYR A 162 18.95 -15.67 1.43
N ARG A 163 17.99 -14.74 1.48
CA ARG A 163 17.76 -13.76 0.41
C ARG A 163 17.89 -12.33 0.92
N TYR A 164 18.47 -11.48 0.11
CA TYR A 164 18.69 -10.06 0.38
C TYR A 164 18.21 -9.28 -0.84
N GLU A 165 17.19 -8.41 -0.69
CA GLU A 165 16.86 -7.43 -1.72
C GLU A 165 17.88 -6.29 -1.61
N LEU A 166 18.56 -6.00 -2.73
CA LEU A 166 19.62 -5.02 -2.85
C LEU A 166 19.19 -3.95 -3.86
N ILE A 167 19.45 -2.68 -3.54
CA ILE A 167 19.22 -1.55 -4.43
C ILE A 167 20.53 -0.75 -4.52
N ALA A 168 21.07 -0.59 -5.74
CA ALA A 168 22.31 0.14 -5.95
C ALA A 168 22.12 1.65 -5.92
N ARG A 169 23.06 2.36 -5.29
CA ARG A 169 23.05 3.81 -5.08
C ARG A 169 23.87 4.59 -6.12
N THR A 170 24.90 3.96 -6.69
CA THR A 170 25.89 4.56 -7.59
C THR A 170 26.18 3.64 -8.77
N THR A 171 26.62 4.20 -9.90
CA THR A 171 27.11 3.40 -11.03
C THR A 171 28.48 2.80 -10.75
N GLY A 172 28.78 1.65 -11.37
CA GLY A 172 30.06 0.99 -11.19
C GLY A 172 30.03 -0.50 -11.49
N THR A 173 31.11 -1.18 -11.12
CA THR A 173 31.19 -2.63 -11.08
C THR A 173 31.59 -3.03 -9.67
N PHE A 174 30.69 -3.63 -8.91
CA PHE A 174 30.88 -3.98 -7.51
C PHE A 174 30.98 -5.49 -7.37
N THR A 175 31.93 -5.96 -6.56
CA THR A 175 32.05 -7.38 -6.22
C THR A 175 31.50 -7.61 -4.82
N ILE A 176 30.42 -8.38 -4.72
CA ILE A 176 29.91 -8.87 -3.45
C ILE A 176 30.83 -10.03 -3.03
N PRO A 177 31.56 -9.92 -1.89
CA PRO A 177 32.46 -10.97 -1.45
C PRO A 177 31.69 -12.24 -1.08
N GLY A 178 32.32 -13.39 -1.28
CA GLY A 178 31.74 -14.70 -1.02
C GLY A 178 31.21 -14.83 0.41
N ALA A 179 29.95 -15.25 0.56
CA ALA A 179 29.36 -15.58 1.85
C ALA A 179 30.18 -16.67 2.55
N LYS A 180 30.43 -16.50 3.85
CA LYS A 180 31.15 -17.45 4.69
C LYS A 180 30.17 -18.30 5.49
N LEU A 181 30.51 -19.55 5.76
CA LEU A 181 29.73 -20.42 6.65
C LEU A 181 30.67 -21.27 7.50
N ARG A 182 30.47 -21.23 8.82
CA ARG A 182 31.25 -22.04 9.76
C ARG A 182 30.49 -23.31 10.13
N ILE A 183 31.05 -24.46 9.77
CA ILE A 183 30.51 -25.81 9.98
C ILE A 183 31.42 -26.50 10.99
N GLY A 184 31.00 -26.52 12.25
CA GLY A 184 31.84 -26.93 13.37
C GLY A 184 33.08 -26.03 13.49
N GLU A 185 34.26 -26.60 13.24
CA GLU A 185 35.57 -25.92 13.25
C GLU A 185 36.05 -25.49 11.84
N ARG A 186 35.31 -25.79 10.76
CA ARG A 186 35.71 -25.48 9.39
C ARG A 186 34.92 -24.30 8.82
N GLU A 187 35.60 -23.38 8.14
CA GLU A 187 34.95 -22.36 7.32
C GLU A 187 34.84 -22.84 5.86
N VAL A 188 33.69 -22.57 5.24
CA VAL A 188 33.42 -22.81 3.82
C VAL A 188 32.92 -21.50 3.21
N PHE A 189 33.35 -21.22 1.98
CA PHE A 189 33.11 -19.95 1.30
C PHE A 189 32.32 -20.19 0.01
N ALA A 190 31.38 -19.30 -0.29
CA ALA A 190 30.81 -19.18 -1.63
C ALA A 190 31.76 -18.43 -2.56
N ASP A 191 31.61 -18.64 -3.87
CA ASP A 191 32.27 -17.79 -4.86
C ASP A 191 31.72 -16.33 -4.79
N PRO A 192 32.56 -15.30 -4.94
CA PRO A 192 32.13 -13.91 -4.98
C PRO A 192 31.33 -13.60 -6.25
N VAL A 193 30.40 -12.65 -6.18
CA VAL A 193 29.51 -12.30 -7.29
C VAL A 193 29.70 -10.84 -7.71
N THR A 194 30.02 -10.62 -8.98
CA THR A 194 30.18 -9.28 -9.56
C THR A 194 28.88 -8.76 -10.16
N VAL A 195 28.50 -7.53 -9.81
CA VAL A 195 27.31 -6.83 -10.30
C VAL A 195 27.73 -5.52 -10.95
N ARG A 196 27.28 -5.28 -12.19
CA ARG A 196 27.50 -4.03 -12.93
C ARG A 196 26.27 -3.15 -12.86
N VAL A 197 26.41 -1.97 -12.26
CA VAL A 197 25.36 -0.96 -12.09
C VAL A 197 25.54 0.15 -13.12
N LEU A 198 24.45 0.49 -13.81
CA LEU A 198 24.40 1.49 -14.87
C LEU A 198 23.41 2.61 -14.54
N GLU A 199 23.50 3.71 -15.28
CA GLU A 199 22.39 4.66 -15.37
C GLU A 199 21.26 3.99 -16.17
N PRO A 200 19.97 4.11 -15.76
CA PRO A 200 18.86 3.57 -16.51
C PRO A 200 18.74 4.30 -17.86
N SER A 201 18.68 3.53 -18.94
CA SER A 201 18.33 4.07 -20.27
C SER A 201 16.87 4.54 -20.28
N PRO A 202 16.51 5.66 -20.93
CA PRO A 202 15.13 6.13 -21.00
C PRO A 202 14.16 5.06 -21.52
N ASP A 203 13.19 4.66 -20.67
CA ASP A 203 12.15 3.70 -21.03
C ASP A 203 10.96 4.43 -21.65
N PRO A 204 10.51 4.10 -22.88
CA PRO A 204 9.39 4.79 -23.52
C PRO A 204 8.04 4.57 -22.83
N LEU A 205 7.97 3.68 -21.83
CA LEU A 205 6.78 3.37 -21.05
C LEU A 205 6.69 4.11 -19.70
N LEU A 206 7.77 4.75 -19.24
CA LEU A 206 7.84 5.48 -17.96
C LEU A 206 8.67 6.76 -18.09
N THR A 207 7.99 7.91 -17.96
CA THR A 207 8.64 9.23 -17.78
C THR A 207 8.54 9.66 -16.31
N VAL A 208 9.61 10.22 -15.75
CA VAL A 208 9.64 10.73 -14.37
C VAL A 208 10.11 12.19 -14.39
N THR A 209 9.34 13.10 -13.81
CA THR A 209 9.78 14.47 -13.53
C THR A 209 9.72 14.75 -12.03
N VAL A 210 10.67 15.53 -11.54
CA VAL A 210 10.63 16.12 -10.20
C VAL A 210 10.82 17.61 -10.35
N GLU A 211 9.90 18.36 -9.77
CA GLU A 211 9.80 19.82 -9.90
C GLU A 211 9.61 20.43 -8.51
N ALA A 212 10.02 21.68 -8.36
CA ALA A 212 9.73 22.49 -7.19
C ALA A 212 8.93 23.72 -7.61
N ASP A 213 8.04 24.19 -6.72
CA ASP A 213 7.32 25.45 -6.88
C ASP A 213 8.23 26.67 -7.11
N HIS A 214 9.48 26.62 -6.63
CA HIS A 214 10.54 27.59 -6.92
C HIS A 214 11.95 26.99 -6.82
N SER A 215 12.88 27.57 -7.58
CA SER A 215 14.31 27.17 -7.63
C SER A 215 15.23 28.00 -6.73
N VAL A 216 14.70 29.02 -6.04
CA VAL A 216 15.42 29.87 -5.10
C VAL A 216 14.55 30.08 -3.87
N ALA A 217 15.03 29.70 -2.68
CA ALA A 217 14.27 29.79 -1.43
C ALA A 217 15.17 30.31 -0.28
N TYR A 218 14.57 30.86 0.77
CA TYR A 218 15.31 31.22 1.98
C TYR A 218 15.50 30.01 2.91
N ALA A 219 16.58 30.01 3.70
CA ALA A 219 16.78 29.01 4.75
C ALA A 219 15.61 29.05 5.75
N GLY A 220 14.93 27.92 5.92
CA GLY A 220 13.71 27.80 6.72
C GLY A 220 12.39 28.04 5.96
N GLN A 221 12.42 28.35 4.66
CA GLN A 221 11.22 28.48 3.82
C GLN A 221 10.69 27.11 3.36
N PRO A 222 9.37 26.85 3.39
CA PRO A 222 8.77 25.69 2.74
C PRO A 222 8.95 25.77 1.21
N VAL A 223 9.28 24.64 0.59
CA VAL A 223 9.35 24.44 -0.86
C VAL A 223 8.53 23.22 -1.20
N LEU A 224 7.50 23.34 -2.04
CA LEU A 224 6.69 22.21 -2.48
C LEU A 224 7.41 21.46 -3.59
N VAL A 225 7.77 20.19 -3.35
CA VAL A 225 8.37 19.29 -4.33
C VAL A 225 7.31 18.31 -4.83
N THR A 226 7.07 18.33 -6.14
CA THR A 226 6.14 17.44 -6.83
C THR A 226 6.92 16.42 -7.63
N LEU A 227 6.67 15.12 -7.39
CA LEU A 227 7.16 14.01 -8.19
C LEU A 227 6.01 13.47 -9.05
N THR A 228 6.18 13.55 -10.37
CA THR A 228 5.22 13.06 -11.36
C THR A 228 5.81 11.88 -12.12
N MET A 229 5.07 10.77 -12.15
CA MET A 229 5.43 9.54 -12.85
C MET A 229 4.35 9.25 -13.90
N PHE A 230 4.71 9.27 -15.17
CA PHE A 230 3.78 9.02 -16.28
C PHE A 230 4.05 7.67 -16.94
N PHE A 231 3.05 6.79 -16.90
CA PHE A 231 3.11 5.43 -17.44
C PHE A 231 2.26 5.32 -18.71
N THR A 232 2.84 4.98 -19.86
CA THR A 232 2.07 4.85 -21.13
C THR A 232 1.25 3.56 -21.22
N GLN A 233 1.22 2.74 -20.16
CA GLN A 233 0.44 1.51 -20.05
C GLN A 233 -0.26 1.45 -18.70
N GLY A 234 -1.44 0.82 -18.68
CA GLY A 234 -2.20 0.57 -17.46
C GLY A 234 -1.62 -0.57 -16.61
N ASN A 235 -2.24 -0.75 -15.43
CA ASN A 235 -1.86 -1.72 -14.40
C ASN A 235 -0.40 -1.57 -13.93
N VAL A 236 -0.12 -0.44 -13.26
CA VAL A 236 1.14 -0.18 -12.55
C VAL A 236 1.15 -0.97 -11.25
N THR A 237 2.20 -1.75 -11.04
CA THR A 237 2.43 -2.61 -9.87
C THR A 237 3.89 -2.53 -9.43
N ASP A 238 4.21 -3.02 -8.22
CA ASP A 238 5.61 -3.17 -7.75
C ASP A 238 6.41 -1.84 -7.69
N LEU A 239 5.68 -0.70 -7.60
CA LEU A 239 6.21 0.66 -7.64
C LEU A 239 7.16 0.94 -6.45
N ARG A 240 8.43 1.19 -6.75
CA ARG A 240 9.45 1.63 -5.78
C ARG A 240 10.06 2.95 -6.25
N ILE A 241 10.22 3.89 -5.32
CA ILE A 241 10.90 5.16 -5.53
C ILE A 241 12.18 5.13 -4.68
N THR A 242 13.32 5.43 -5.31
CA THR A 242 14.63 5.56 -4.67
C THR A 242 15.13 6.98 -4.87
N ALA A 243 15.08 7.78 -3.80
CA ALA A 243 15.77 9.07 -3.71
C ALA A 243 17.18 8.87 -3.09
N PRO A 244 18.11 9.82 -3.29
CA PRO A 244 19.40 9.84 -2.58
C PRO A 244 19.24 9.99 -1.06
N ASP A 245 20.23 9.53 -0.30
CA ASP A 245 20.23 9.61 1.17
C ASP A 245 20.65 10.98 1.73
N ASP A 246 21.19 11.90 0.91
CA ASP A 246 21.66 13.24 1.32
C ASP A 246 20.49 14.23 1.54
N LEU A 247 19.58 13.85 2.44
CA LEU A 247 18.47 14.66 2.94
C LEU A 247 18.81 15.31 4.30
N ASP A 248 20.03 15.16 4.81
CA ASP A 248 20.59 15.75 6.05
C ASP A 248 20.55 17.30 6.11
N ARG A 249 20.15 17.95 5.01
CA ARG A 249 19.92 19.40 4.93
C ARG A 249 18.44 19.80 4.96
N VAL A 250 17.52 18.83 4.91
CA VAL A 250 16.09 19.02 4.70
C VAL A 250 15.30 18.44 5.88
N THR A 251 14.45 19.26 6.49
CA THR A 251 13.28 18.73 7.21
C THR A 251 12.17 18.55 6.18
N SER A 252 11.66 17.34 6.02
CA SER A 252 10.58 17.05 5.08
C SER A 252 9.25 16.94 5.81
N VAL A 253 8.15 17.41 5.21
CA VAL A 253 6.80 17.34 5.77
C VAL A 253 5.82 16.95 4.66
N ALA A 254 4.93 15.98 4.92
CA ALA A 254 3.93 15.56 3.96
C ALA A 254 3.01 16.72 3.55
N ALA A 255 2.73 16.88 2.25
CA ALA A 255 1.61 17.71 1.84
C ALA A 255 0.32 16.94 2.18
N GLU A 256 -0.50 17.51 3.06
CA GLU A 256 -1.64 16.82 3.70
C GLU A 256 -2.85 16.61 2.74
N GLU A 257 -2.71 16.90 1.45
CA GLU A 257 -3.85 17.04 0.54
C GLU A 257 -4.33 15.79 -0.19
N ILE A 258 -3.47 14.79 -0.40
CA ILE A 258 -3.76 13.68 -1.33
C ILE A 258 -4.58 12.55 -0.66
N ARG A 259 -5.66 12.95 0.02
CA ARG A 259 -6.52 12.09 0.86
C ARG A 259 -7.64 11.35 0.10
N GLN A 260 -7.67 11.38 -1.23
CA GLN A 260 -8.65 10.63 -2.05
C GLN A 260 -8.24 9.16 -2.30
N SER A 261 -7.00 8.78 -2.00
CA SER A 261 -6.54 7.40 -2.02
C SER A 261 -5.95 7.03 -0.66
N GLY A 262 -6.37 5.90 -0.09
CA GLY A 262 -5.81 5.35 1.16
C GLY A 262 -4.43 4.70 0.97
N SER A 263 -3.74 4.99 -0.12
CA SER A 263 -2.47 4.40 -0.50
C SER A 263 -1.36 5.46 -0.41
N THR A 264 -0.28 5.10 0.30
CA THR A 264 0.96 5.89 0.35
C THR A 264 2.06 5.20 -0.45
N LEU A 265 3.07 5.98 -0.80
CA LEU A 265 4.33 5.52 -1.37
C LEU A 265 5.50 6.15 -0.58
N GLN A 266 6.71 5.64 -0.76
CA GLN A 266 7.89 6.19 -0.10
C GLN A 266 8.45 7.35 -0.94
N PHE A 267 8.44 8.57 -0.41
CA PHE A 267 8.97 9.75 -1.10
C PHE A 267 9.79 10.62 -0.13
N LEU A 268 11.00 11.02 -0.56
CA LEU A 268 12.00 11.76 0.25
C LEU A 268 12.18 11.24 1.69
N GLY A 269 12.20 9.92 1.86
CA GLY A 269 12.43 9.27 3.17
C GLY A 269 11.17 8.91 3.97
N GLU A 270 9.98 9.33 3.56
CA GLU A 270 8.75 9.12 4.33
C GLU A 270 7.56 8.63 3.49
N ALA A 271 6.60 7.99 4.16
CA ALA A 271 5.33 7.56 3.58
C ALA A 271 4.49 8.80 3.24
N THR A 272 4.36 9.09 1.94
CA THR A 272 3.64 10.25 1.41
C THR A 272 2.46 9.74 0.58
N PRO A 273 1.25 10.33 0.70
CA PRO A 273 0.11 9.92 -0.12
C PRO A 273 0.33 10.26 -1.60
N TYR A 274 -0.44 9.62 -2.48
CA TYR A 274 -0.37 9.85 -3.92
C TYR A 274 -1.72 9.70 -4.60
N GLU A 275 -1.87 10.37 -5.73
CA GLU A 275 -3.01 10.22 -6.63
C GLU A 275 -2.58 9.49 -7.90
N ALA A 276 -3.51 8.75 -8.51
CA ALA A 276 -3.30 8.08 -9.78
C ALA A 276 -4.54 8.29 -10.66
N PHE A 277 -4.35 8.87 -11.85
CA PHE A 277 -5.43 9.25 -12.76
C PHE A 277 -5.03 9.01 -14.22
N GLU A 278 -6.02 8.88 -15.11
CA GLU A 278 -5.74 8.90 -16.55
C GLU A 278 -5.40 10.33 -16.99
N GLY A 279 -4.24 10.50 -17.62
CA GLY A 279 -3.75 11.78 -18.12
C GLY A 279 -3.22 11.66 -19.56
N THR A 280 -2.83 12.80 -20.12
CA THR A 280 -2.13 12.88 -21.41
C THR A 280 -0.86 13.70 -21.25
N VAL A 281 0.29 13.11 -21.58
CA VAL A 281 1.61 13.75 -21.57
C VAL A 281 2.26 13.51 -22.93
N ASP A 282 2.84 14.55 -23.54
CA ASP A 282 3.41 14.53 -24.90
C ASP A 282 2.49 13.91 -25.97
N GLY A 283 1.19 14.17 -25.85
CA GLY A 283 0.14 13.63 -26.74
C GLY A 283 -0.16 12.13 -26.55
N ARG A 284 0.51 11.44 -25.62
CA ARG A 284 0.24 10.04 -25.27
C ARG A 284 -0.72 9.98 -24.09
N ARG A 285 -1.76 9.13 -24.17
CA ARG A 285 -2.57 8.78 -22.99
C ARG A 285 -1.84 7.76 -22.11
N GLY A 286 -2.07 7.83 -20.81
CA GLY A 286 -1.46 6.92 -19.83
C GLY A 286 -1.95 7.19 -18.41
N ILE A 287 -1.35 6.50 -17.44
CA ILE A 287 -1.58 6.76 -16.01
C ILE A 287 -0.56 7.79 -15.54
N VAL A 288 -1.04 8.91 -14.99
CA VAL A 288 -0.22 9.83 -14.20
C VAL A 288 -0.33 9.41 -12.74
N VAL A 289 0.80 9.24 -12.07
CA VAL A 289 0.90 9.06 -10.62
C VAL A 289 1.64 10.27 -10.07
N ARG A 290 1.00 11.04 -9.19
CA ARG A 290 1.57 12.27 -8.61
C ARG A 290 1.60 12.21 -7.09
N THR A 291 2.70 12.67 -6.51
CA THR A 291 2.90 12.81 -5.07
C THR A 291 3.63 14.11 -4.78
N GLU A 292 3.29 14.76 -3.68
CA GLU A 292 3.74 16.12 -3.38
C GLU A 292 4.16 16.21 -1.91
N ARG A 293 5.27 16.91 -1.63
CA ARG A 293 5.86 16.98 -0.30
C ARG A 293 6.60 18.29 -0.09
N TYR A 294 6.42 18.91 1.08
CA TYR A 294 7.21 20.08 1.44
C TYR A 294 8.60 19.67 1.92
N ILE A 295 9.63 20.37 1.44
CA ILE A 295 10.97 20.38 2.03
C ILE A 295 11.22 21.73 2.70
N VAL A 296 11.98 21.74 3.79
CA VAL A 296 12.43 22.95 4.48
C VAL A 296 13.96 22.92 4.54
N PRO A 297 14.68 23.77 3.78
CA PRO A 297 16.13 23.75 3.73
C PRO A 297 16.72 24.45 4.96
N SER A 298 17.51 23.72 5.73
CA SER A 298 18.09 24.18 7.01
C SER A 298 19.36 25.03 6.89
N ARG A 299 20.07 24.93 5.75
CA ARG A 299 21.41 25.51 5.52
C ARG A 299 21.48 26.16 4.15
N SER A 300 22.01 27.39 4.10
CA SER A 300 22.20 28.18 2.88
C SER A 300 23.23 27.60 1.90
N GLY A 301 23.20 28.09 0.66
CA GLY A 301 23.98 27.59 -0.48
C GLY A 301 23.26 26.44 -1.21
N GLU A 302 23.68 26.16 -2.45
CA GLU A 302 23.08 25.18 -3.35
C GLU A 302 22.72 23.85 -2.66
N LEU A 303 21.46 23.44 -2.78
CA LEU A 303 20.92 22.14 -2.35
C LEU A 303 20.58 21.31 -3.59
N LYS A 304 21.16 20.12 -3.71
CA LYS A 304 20.94 19.20 -4.83
C LYS A 304 20.18 17.96 -4.36
N ILE A 305 18.93 17.85 -4.81
CA ILE A 305 18.12 16.65 -4.67
C ILE A 305 18.35 15.82 -5.94
N GLY A 306 19.34 14.93 -5.82
CA GLY A 306 19.84 14.11 -6.93
C GLY A 306 18.77 13.20 -7.55
N PRO A 307 19.02 12.70 -8.77
CA PRO A 307 18.00 12.11 -9.63
C PRO A 307 17.27 10.94 -8.96
N ILE A 308 15.94 11.04 -8.91
CA ILE A 308 15.06 10.09 -8.24
C ILE A 308 14.80 8.94 -9.21
N SER A 309 15.21 7.73 -8.84
CA SER A 309 14.95 6.53 -9.64
C SER A 309 13.61 5.91 -9.27
N VAL A 310 12.79 5.60 -10.28
CA VAL A 310 11.48 4.97 -10.12
C VAL A 310 11.46 3.66 -10.89
N PHE A 311 11.30 2.56 -10.16
CA PHE A 311 11.10 1.22 -10.70
C PHE A 311 9.63 0.84 -10.58
N ALA A 312 9.07 0.20 -11.61
CA ALA A 312 7.73 -0.36 -11.56
C ALA A 312 7.57 -1.57 -12.49
N ARG A 313 6.39 -2.18 -12.45
CA ARG A 313 5.90 -3.15 -13.43
C ARG A 313 4.61 -2.69 -14.08
N VAL A 314 4.56 -2.71 -15.42
CA VAL A 314 3.42 -2.26 -16.23
C VAL A 314 2.89 -3.37 -17.14
N GLY A 315 1.65 -3.24 -17.61
CA GLY A 315 1.06 -4.13 -18.64
C GLY A 315 0.83 -5.58 -18.20
N GLY A 316 1.03 -5.89 -16.92
CA GLY A 316 0.81 -7.23 -16.36
C GLY A 316 -0.67 -7.58 -16.19
N SER A 317 -0.94 -8.83 -15.83
CA SER A 317 -2.26 -9.30 -15.42
C SER A 317 -2.13 -10.44 -14.40
N VAL A 318 -3.26 -10.97 -13.92
CA VAL A 318 -3.30 -12.18 -13.07
C VAL A 318 -2.67 -13.40 -13.79
N PHE A 319 -2.59 -13.38 -15.13
CA PHE A 319 -2.07 -14.49 -15.95
C PHE A 319 -0.79 -14.15 -16.72
N SER A 320 -0.27 -12.92 -16.62
CA SER A 320 0.94 -12.47 -17.33
C SER A 320 1.80 -11.58 -16.44
N ARG A 321 3.11 -11.89 -16.36
CA ARG A 321 4.07 -11.01 -15.66
C ARG A 321 4.22 -9.70 -16.44
N GLY A 322 4.04 -8.57 -15.76
CA GLY A 322 4.25 -7.24 -16.34
C GLY A 322 5.71 -6.97 -16.65
N GLN A 323 5.95 -6.10 -17.64
CA GLN A 323 7.28 -5.62 -17.99
C GLN A 323 7.83 -4.77 -16.84
N SER A 324 9.05 -5.05 -16.40
CA SER A 324 9.79 -4.12 -15.54
C SER A 324 10.22 -2.90 -16.34
N VAL A 325 9.96 -1.72 -15.79
CA VAL A 325 10.33 -0.42 -16.34
C VAL A 325 11.08 0.35 -15.27
N ILE A 326 12.08 1.14 -15.67
CA ILE A 326 12.82 2.00 -14.75
C ILE A 326 13.25 3.28 -15.46
N ALA A 327 13.12 4.41 -14.77
CA ALA A 327 13.58 5.70 -15.23
C ALA A 327 14.05 6.56 -14.06
N MET A 328 14.83 7.59 -14.35
CA MET A 328 15.25 8.60 -13.38
C MET A 328 14.70 9.97 -13.74
N SER A 329 14.38 10.76 -12.72
CA SER A 329 14.14 12.19 -12.90
C SER A 329 15.43 12.94 -13.27
N GLY A 330 15.31 14.19 -13.72
CA GLY A 330 16.43 15.13 -13.62
C GLY A 330 16.80 15.41 -12.15
N PRO A 331 18.02 15.91 -11.86
CA PRO A 331 18.37 16.41 -10.54
C PRO A 331 17.65 17.75 -10.27
N LEU A 332 16.95 17.85 -9.15
CA LEU A 332 16.40 19.12 -8.66
C LEU A 332 17.51 19.89 -7.94
N SER A 333 17.71 21.16 -8.31
CA SER A 333 18.68 22.05 -7.68
C SER A 333 17.98 23.32 -7.18
N LEU A 334 18.20 23.65 -5.91
CA LEU A 334 17.60 24.79 -5.20
C LEU A 334 18.72 25.68 -4.65
N ASP A 335 18.72 26.97 -4.98
CA ASP A 335 19.60 27.92 -4.29
C ASP A 335 18.97 28.37 -2.98
N VAL A 336 19.72 28.28 -1.88
CA VAL A 336 19.22 28.53 -0.52
C VAL A 336 19.84 29.80 0.06
N ILE A 337 19.09 30.89 0.09
CA ILE A 337 19.54 32.20 0.56
C ILE A 337 19.49 32.25 2.10
N PRO A 338 20.53 32.74 2.80
CA PRO A 338 20.47 32.95 4.25
C PRO A 338 19.53 34.11 4.61
N LEU A 339 18.75 33.96 5.68
CA LEU A 339 17.90 35.05 6.18
C LEU A 339 18.76 36.28 6.58
N PRO A 340 18.33 37.51 6.25
CA PRO A 340 19.09 38.72 6.55
C PRO A 340 19.15 38.98 8.06
N ARG A 341 20.27 39.54 8.54
CA ARG A 341 20.43 39.91 9.96
C ARG A 341 19.75 41.23 10.32
N SER A 342 19.65 42.15 9.35
CA SER A 342 19.01 43.46 9.51
C SER A 342 17.48 43.33 9.60
N GLY A 343 16.87 44.05 10.54
CA GLY A 343 15.41 44.11 10.69
C GLY A 343 14.76 42.87 11.31
N ARG A 344 15.54 41.87 11.75
CA ARG A 344 15.02 40.65 12.41
C ARG A 344 14.39 40.99 13.78
N PRO A 345 13.09 40.73 14.00
CA PRO A 345 12.44 40.93 15.30
C PRO A 345 12.99 40.00 16.39
N GLY A 346 12.97 40.47 17.64
CA GLY A 346 13.41 39.68 18.80
C GLY A 346 12.51 38.47 19.11
N ASN A 347 11.24 38.54 18.73
CA ASN A 347 10.25 37.47 18.81
C ASN A 347 10.21 36.55 17.56
N PHE A 348 11.14 36.69 16.60
CA PHE A 348 11.14 35.88 15.39
C PHE A 348 11.59 34.43 15.66
N THR A 349 10.63 33.49 15.65
CA THR A 349 10.83 32.07 15.99
C THR A 349 11.29 31.19 14.83
N GLY A 350 11.42 31.73 13.61
CA GLY A 350 11.91 31.01 12.43
C GLY A 350 10.86 30.68 11.36
N LEU A 351 9.67 31.29 11.43
CA LEU A 351 8.61 31.13 10.44
C LEU A 351 8.93 31.93 9.16
N VAL A 352 8.86 31.28 8.00
CA VAL A 352 9.23 31.85 6.70
C VAL A 352 8.22 31.40 5.66
N GLY A 353 7.78 32.32 4.79
CA GLY A 353 6.70 32.09 3.83
C GLY A 353 5.52 33.02 4.07
N ASP A 354 4.47 32.85 3.27
CA ASP A 354 3.22 33.61 3.44
C ASP A 354 2.48 33.11 4.69
N LEU A 355 1.98 34.05 5.50
CA LEU A 355 1.25 33.75 6.75
C LEU A 355 0.19 34.82 7.02
N ASP A 356 -1.02 34.37 7.37
CA ASP A 356 -2.18 35.21 7.72
C ASP A 356 -2.80 34.74 9.06
N ILE A 357 -3.47 35.64 9.79
CA ILE A 357 -4.03 35.35 11.12
C ILE A 357 -5.44 35.94 11.29
N ALA A 358 -6.40 35.07 11.57
CA ALA A 358 -7.70 35.43 12.11
C ALA A 358 -7.77 35.13 13.62
N ALA A 359 -8.46 35.99 14.37
CA ALA A 359 -8.82 35.75 15.76
C ALA A 359 -10.35 35.90 15.91
N GLU A 360 -10.97 34.88 16.49
CA GLU A 360 -12.41 34.81 16.73
C GLU A 360 -12.65 34.61 18.24
N ILE A 361 -13.70 35.21 18.79
CA ILE A 361 -14.04 35.09 20.22
C ILE A 361 -15.51 34.76 20.37
N SER A 362 -15.83 33.82 21.25
CA SER A 362 -17.21 33.40 21.53
C SER A 362 -17.42 33.10 23.03
N PRO A 363 -18.45 33.68 23.68
CA PRO A 363 -19.27 34.80 23.21
C PRO A 363 -18.46 36.11 23.19
N THR A 364 -18.89 37.13 22.43
CA THR A 364 -18.31 38.49 22.49
C THR A 364 -18.96 39.38 23.56
N THR A 365 -20.03 38.91 24.20
CA THR A 365 -20.71 39.58 25.33
C THR A 365 -20.69 38.66 26.54
N ALA A 366 -20.21 39.16 27.67
CA ALA A 366 -20.00 38.38 28.90
C ALA A 366 -20.06 39.29 30.13
N ASN A 367 -20.10 38.74 31.35
CA ASN A 367 -19.88 39.50 32.57
C ASN A 367 -18.41 39.36 33.03
N VAL A 368 -17.96 40.23 33.94
CA VAL A 368 -16.62 40.11 34.56
C VAL A 368 -16.46 38.72 35.19
N GLY A 369 -15.35 38.04 34.85
CA GLY A 369 -15.04 36.70 35.34
C GLY A 369 -15.70 35.54 34.58
N ASP A 370 -16.62 35.77 33.63
CA ASP A 370 -17.21 34.70 32.80
C ASP A 370 -16.18 34.11 31.81
N PRO A 371 -16.23 32.79 31.53
CA PRO A 371 -15.34 32.17 30.55
C PRO A 371 -15.75 32.53 29.12
N MET A 372 -14.77 33.00 28.35
CA MET A 372 -14.85 33.28 26.92
C MET A 372 -13.85 32.36 26.20
N THR A 373 -14.13 31.97 24.96
CA THR A 373 -13.23 31.14 24.13
C THR A 373 -12.57 32.00 23.06
N LEU A 374 -11.25 32.01 23.03
CA LEU A 374 -10.43 32.54 21.93
C LEU A 374 -10.10 31.41 20.96
N ARG A 375 -10.25 31.70 19.66
CA ARG A 375 -9.91 30.80 18.56
C ARG A 375 -9.05 31.56 17.56
N VAL A 376 -7.78 31.17 17.46
CA VAL A 376 -6.81 31.77 16.53
C VAL A 376 -6.59 30.82 15.37
N THR A 377 -6.82 31.28 14.15
CA THR A 377 -6.57 30.51 12.92
C THR A 377 -5.41 31.16 12.18
N ILE A 378 -4.32 30.42 12.00
CA ILE A 378 -3.09 30.88 11.34
C ILE A 378 -2.97 30.12 10.02
N ASN A 379 -3.21 30.81 8.91
CA ASN A 379 -3.14 30.25 7.57
C ASN A 379 -1.69 30.23 7.10
N THR A 380 -1.15 29.06 6.76
CA THR A 380 0.23 28.86 6.26
C THR A 380 0.40 27.47 5.61
N PRO A 381 1.25 27.30 4.58
CA PRO A 381 1.48 26.00 3.91
C PRO A 381 2.03 24.87 4.80
N LEU A 382 2.65 25.20 5.95
CA LEU A 382 3.13 24.21 6.92
C LEU A 382 2.59 24.50 8.33
N PRO A 383 1.30 24.21 8.60
CA PRO A 383 0.68 24.54 9.88
C PRO A 383 1.33 23.78 11.05
N GLN A 384 1.88 22.59 10.79
CA GLN A 384 2.62 21.77 11.75
C GLN A 384 3.90 22.43 12.31
N ARG A 385 4.36 23.56 11.72
CA ARG A 385 5.50 24.33 12.25
C ARG A 385 5.10 25.38 13.30
N ILE A 386 3.82 25.74 13.36
CA ILE A 386 3.28 26.72 14.31
C ILE A 386 3.24 26.11 15.71
N ARG A 387 3.58 26.92 16.72
CA ARG A 387 3.52 26.56 18.14
C ARG A 387 2.63 27.53 18.91
N VAL A 388 2.12 27.08 20.05
CA VAL A 388 1.30 27.93 20.95
C VAL A 388 2.13 29.08 21.51
N GLU A 389 3.40 28.83 21.78
CA GLU A 389 4.36 29.77 22.35
C GLU A 389 4.71 30.91 21.38
N ASP A 390 4.64 30.65 20.06
CA ASP A 390 4.92 31.64 19.01
C ASP A 390 3.96 32.85 19.09
N LEU A 391 2.71 32.62 19.50
CA LEU A 391 1.68 33.66 19.66
C LEU A 391 1.82 34.50 20.93
N GLN A 392 2.66 34.08 21.88
CA GLN A 392 2.90 34.79 23.14
C GLN A 392 1.63 35.21 23.90
N ILE A 393 0.57 34.37 23.86
CA ILE A 393 -0.80 34.68 24.33
C ILE A 393 -0.83 35.32 25.73
N ALA A 394 0.01 34.87 26.67
CA ALA A 394 0.08 35.45 28.02
C ALA A 394 0.48 36.94 28.04
N GLN A 395 1.26 37.42 27.06
CA GLN A 395 1.59 38.85 26.91
C GLN A 395 0.44 39.63 26.26
N VAL A 396 -0.31 39.00 25.36
CA VAL A 396 -1.48 39.60 24.69
C VAL A 396 -2.64 39.82 25.66
N LEU A 397 -2.80 38.94 26.66
CA LEU A 397 -3.85 39.04 27.68
C LEU A 397 -3.60 40.15 28.71
N GLY A 398 -2.34 40.54 28.94
CA GLY A 398 -1.95 41.61 29.85
C GLY A 398 -2.53 41.46 31.27
N ASP A 399 -2.93 42.59 31.85
CA ASP A 399 -3.64 42.66 33.14
C ASP A 399 -5.18 42.67 32.98
N ASP A 400 -5.70 42.80 31.75
CA ASP A 400 -7.14 42.87 31.44
C ASP A 400 -7.83 41.50 31.43
N PHE A 401 -7.09 40.43 31.14
CA PHE A 401 -7.61 39.08 30.98
C PHE A 401 -6.78 38.02 31.71
N ARG A 402 -7.41 36.90 32.10
CA ARG A 402 -6.73 35.73 32.68
C ARG A 402 -7.12 34.44 31.95
N LEU A 403 -6.15 33.58 31.63
CA LEU A 403 -6.39 32.24 31.09
C LEU A 403 -7.28 31.40 32.04
N ALA A 404 -8.14 30.57 31.47
CA ALA A 404 -9.08 29.72 32.20
C ALA A 404 -9.10 28.29 31.63
N GLY A 405 -9.00 27.30 32.50
CA GLY A 405 -8.96 25.88 32.12
C GLY A 405 -7.54 25.40 31.76
N ASP A 406 -7.46 24.45 30.84
CA ASP A 406 -6.20 23.84 30.40
C ASP A 406 -5.33 24.79 29.56
N SER A 407 -4.07 24.40 29.36
CA SER A 407 -3.18 25.01 28.36
C SER A 407 -3.85 25.10 26.97
N PRO A 408 -3.54 26.13 26.15
CA PRO A 408 -4.09 26.26 24.81
C PRO A 408 -3.88 25.00 23.97
N ARG A 409 -4.93 24.59 23.24
CA ARG A 409 -4.95 23.37 22.44
C ARG A 409 -4.73 23.75 20.97
N ILE A 410 -3.70 23.18 20.35
CA ILE A 410 -3.42 23.35 18.92
C ILE A 410 -3.93 22.14 18.13
N SER A 411 -4.51 22.41 16.96
CA SER A 411 -4.93 21.43 15.97
C SER A 411 -4.56 21.91 14.57
N TYR A 412 -4.42 20.98 13.63
CA TYR A 412 -3.97 21.29 12.27
C TYR A 412 -5.03 20.89 11.24
N ALA A 413 -5.46 21.86 10.44
CA ALA A 413 -6.19 21.67 9.20
C ALA A 413 -5.19 21.57 8.02
N ARG A 414 -5.69 21.59 6.78
CA ARG A 414 -4.88 21.49 5.55
C ARG A 414 -3.75 22.53 5.52
N ASP A 415 -4.11 23.81 5.51
CA ASP A 415 -3.19 24.95 5.41
C ASP A 415 -3.35 25.91 6.60
N ALA A 416 -3.83 25.41 7.75
CA ALA A 416 -4.08 26.26 8.91
C ALA A 416 -3.80 25.56 10.24
N ALA A 417 -3.12 26.27 11.14
CA ALA A 417 -3.03 25.91 12.56
C ALA A 417 -4.15 26.63 13.32
N ILE A 418 -4.95 25.87 14.07
CA ILE A 418 -6.09 26.36 14.84
C ILE A 418 -5.76 26.16 16.32
N ILE A 419 -5.59 27.28 17.03
CA ILE A 419 -5.27 27.33 18.46
C ILE A 419 -6.51 27.80 19.21
N GLU A 420 -7.01 26.98 20.12
CA GLU A 420 -8.21 27.24 20.92
C GLU A 420 -7.87 27.25 22.42
N THR A 421 -8.33 28.28 23.14
CA THR A 421 -8.11 28.45 24.57
C THR A 421 -9.24 29.26 25.20
N SER A 422 -9.42 29.16 26.52
CA SER A 422 -10.39 29.99 27.25
C SER A 422 -9.70 31.01 28.13
N PHE A 423 -10.31 32.17 28.26
CA PHE A 423 -9.87 33.28 29.09
C PHE A 423 -11.09 33.92 29.78
N ARG A 424 -10.85 34.80 30.75
CA ARG A 424 -11.87 35.55 31.49
C ARG A 424 -11.48 37.03 31.53
N PRO A 425 -12.40 37.97 31.30
CA PRO A 425 -12.15 39.40 31.50
C PRO A 425 -12.10 39.71 32.99
N LEU A 426 -11.12 40.52 33.41
CA LEU A 426 -10.91 40.91 34.81
C LEU A 426 -11.61 42.23 35.16
N HIS A 427 -11.90 43.07 34.17
CA HIS A 427 -12.51 44.40 34.34
C HIS A 427 -13.63 44.65 33.31
N ALA A 428 -14.65 45.42 33.70
CA ALA A 428 -15.75 45.80 32.80
C ALA A 428 -15.39 46.97 31.86
N SER A 429 -14.25 47.62 32.08
CA SER A 429 -13.67 48.63 31.19
C SER A 429 -13.13 48.06 29.87
N VAL A 430 -13.05 46.74 29.75
CA VAL A 430 -12.54 46.03 28.56
C VAL A 430 -13.57 46.10 27.42
N THR A 431 -13.24 46.84 26.37
CA THR A 431 -14.10 47.05 25.18
C THR A 431 -13.66 46.28 23.94
N GLU A 432 -12.44 45.73 23.91
CA GLU A 432 -11.96 44.85 22.84
C GLU A 432 -10.89 43.88 23.35
N PHE A 433 -10.71 42.79 22.61
CA PHE A 433 -9.54 41.93 22.72
C PHE A 433 -8.46 42.41 21.72
N PRO A 434 -7.20 42.59 22.14
CA PRO A 434 -6.16 43.20 21.32
C PRO A 434 -5.70 42.33 20.13
N SER A 435 -5.05 42.98 19.16
CA SER A 435 -4.47 42.32 17.97
C SER A 435 -3.36 41.33 18.35
N ILE A 436 -3.49 40.07 17.91
CA ILE A 436 -2.45 39.04 18.03
C ILE A 436 -1.48 39.21 16.86
N SER A 437 -0.17 39.29 17.14
CA SER A 437 0.88 39.45 16.12
C SER A 437 1.88 38.30 16.08
N LEU A 438 2.19 37.78 14.89
CA LEU A 438 3.21 36.75 14.68
C LEU A 438 4.28 37.21 13.68
N ALA A 439 5.52 37.29 14.15
CA ALA A 439 6.67 37.71 13.35
C ALA A 439 7.14 36.58 12.41
N HIS A 440 7.06 36.81 11.11
CA HIS A 440 7.52 35.92 10.04
C HIS A 440 8.48 36.65 9.09
N PHE A 441 9.10 35.91 8.17
CA PHE A 441 9.85 36.47 7.05
C PHE A 441 9.07 36.25 5.77
N ASP A 442 8.69 37.34 5.10
CA ASP A 442 8.06 37.34 3.79
C ASP A 442 9.18 37.18 2.73
N PRO A 443 9.25 36.03 2.03
CA PRO A 443 10.29 35.77 1.03
C PRO A 443 10.06 36.54 -0.27
N ARG A 444 8.82 36.97 -0.56
CA ARG A 444 8.46 37.79 -1.73
C ARG A 444 8.93 39.23 -1.56
N ALA A 445 8.85 39.75 -0.32
CA ALA A 445 9.35 41.07 0.05
C ALA A 445 10.84 41.08 0.47
N GLY A 446 11.42 39.91 0.76
CA GLY A 446 12.78 39.79 1.30
C GLY A 446 12.94 40.41 2.70
N ALA A 447 11.85 40.49 3.47
CA ALA A 447 11.77 41.31 4.68
C ALA A 447 10.97 40.63 5.80
N TYR A 448 11.29 40.99 7.04
CA TYR A 448 10.50 40.59 8.21
C TYR A 448 9.20 41.37 8.29
N ARG A 449 8.11 40.70 8.69
CA ARG A 449 6.78 41.27 8.86
C ARG A 449 6.06 40.64 10.05
N ASP A 450 5.18 41.39 10.67
CA ASP A 450 4.18 40.85 11.59
C ASP A 450 2.90 40.57 10.80
N ALA A 451 2.47 39.31 10.76
CA ALA A 451 1.06 39.02 10.46
C ALA A 451 0.25 39.35 11.71
N ARG A 452 -0.94 39.96 11.55
CA ARG A 452 -1.68 40.57 12.66
C ARG A 452 -3.18 40.29 12.54
N SER A 453 -3.79 39.73 13.59
CA SER A 453 -5.25 39.64 13.68
C SER A 453 -5.86 41.04 13.82
N ARG A 454 -7.15 41.16 13.48
CA ARG A 454 -7.93 42.33 13.90
C ARG A 454 -8.17 42.26 15.41
N PRO A 455 -8.25 43.41 16.12
CA PRO A 455 -8.88 43.45 17.44
C PRO A 455 -10.34 42.98 17.35
N VAL A 456 -10.86 42.39 18.43
CA VAL A 456 -12.22 41.83 18.48
C VAL A 456 -13.03 42.59 19.53
N PRO A 457 -14.01 43.45 19.14
CA PRO A 457 -14.82 44.20 20.10
C PRO A 457 -15.59 43.29 21.05
N LEU A 458 -15.57 43.64 22.34
CA LEU A 458 -16.22 42.92 23.43
C LEU A 458 -17.23 43.82 24.16
N SER A 459 -18.26 43.20 24.74
CA SER A 459 -19.20 43.87 25.66
C SER A 459 -19.16 43.18 27.01
N ILE A 460 -18.25 43.65 27.88
CA ILE A 460 -18.14 43.14 29.25
C ILE A 460 -19.05 43.92 30.18
N ARG A 461 -19.78 43.21 31.04
CA ARG A 461 -20.73 43.79 32.01
C ARG A 461 -20.23 43.61 33.43
N GLU A 462 -20.44 44.61 34.26
CA GLU A 462 -20.24 44.47 35.71
C GLU A 462 -21.26 43.46 36.27
N VAL A 463 -20.76 42.47 37.02
CA VAL A 463 -21.62 41.68 37.90
C VAL A 463 -22.00 42.58 39.07
N ARG A 464 -23.24 43.06 39.07
CA ARG A 464 -23.78 43.83 40.19
C ARG A 464 -23.82 42.92 41.42
N GLU A 465 -23.08 43.25 42.48
CA GLU A 465 -23.10 42.46 43.71
C GLU A 465 -24.53 42.34 44.25
N ILE A 466 -25.06 41.12 44.28
CA ILE A 466 -26.30 40.81 44.99
C ILE A 466 -25.93 40.75 46.47
N GLY A 467 -26.14 41.86 47.17
CA GLY A 467 -25.99 41.93 48.63
C GLY A 467 -26.84 40.86 49.32
N LEU A 468 -26.41 40.41 50.49
CA LEU A 468 -26.90 39.20 51.20
C LEU A 468 -28.39 39.19 51.62
N ALA A 469 -29.20 40.16 51.18
CA ALA A 469 -30.60 40.33 51.59
C ALA A 469 -31.59 39.40 50.87
N ASP A 470 -31.40 39.13 49.56
CA ASP A 470 -32.37 38.36 48.76
C ASP A 470 -32.24 36.82 48.89
N ALA A 471 -31.28 36.35 49.69
CA ALA A 471 -30.96 34.92 49.84
C ALA A 471 -31.81 34.19 50.91
N VAL A 472 -33.10 34.53 51.06
CA VAL A 472 -33.97 33.96 52.11
C VAL A 472 -35.27 33.37 51.56
N SER A 473 -35.19 32.20 50.92
CA SER A 473 -36.27 31.18 50.98
C SER A 473 -35.85 29.77 50.52
N ALA A 474 -36.14 28.80 51.39
CA ALA A 474 -36.41 27.38 51.09
C ALA A 474 -35.48 26.59 50.13
N GLY A 475 -34.41 26.00 50.67
CA GLY A 475 -33.57 25.00 49.96
C GLY A 475 -32.91 23.99 50.90
N ARG A 476 -33.67 23.04 51.45
CA ARG A 476 -33.20 22.11 52.51
C ARG A 476 -32.46 20.90 51.93
N ALA A 477 -31.13 20.95 51.88
CA ALA A 477 -30.25 19.80 51.63
C ALA A 477 -29.26 19.62 52.79
N THR A 478 -28.95 18.37 53.16
CA THR A 478 -28.15 18.06 54.36
C THR A 478 -26.68 17.81 54.05
N SER A 479 -25.80 18.71 54.51
CA SER A 479 -24.41 18.37 54.81
C SER A 479 -24.21 18.37 56.32
N ARG A 480 -23.75 17.24 56.87
CA ARG A 480 -23.04 17.21 58.15
C ARG A 480 -21.56 17.16 57.82
N ASP A 481 -20.78 18.01 58.45
CA ASP A 481 -19.33 18.00 58.38
C ASP A 481 -18.75 18.30 59.77
N GLY A 482 -17.48 17.94 59.96
CA GLY A 482 -16.67 18.23 61.14
C GLY A 482 -16.71 17.17 62.26
N ALA A 483 -15.62 16.96 63.00
CA ALA A 483 -14.23 17.41 62.76
C ALA A 483 -13.24 16.60 63.62
N ASP A 484 -11.96 16.70 63.26
CA ASP A 484 -10.77 16.60 64.11
C ASP A 484 -10.57 15.43 65.10
N ARG A 485 -9.40 14.78 64.95
CA ARG A 485 -8.27 15.06 65.86
C ARG A 485 -6.91 14.65 65.30
N TYR A 486 -5.89 15.42 65.67
CA TYR A 486 -4.47 15.13 65.46
C TYR A 486 -4.00 13.91 66.27
N THR A 487 -3.03 13.17 65.72
CA THR A 487 -1.65 12.99 66.25
C THR A 487 -0.95 11.80 65.55
N GLY A 488 0.39 11.70 65.68
CA GLY A 488 1.11 10.45 65.43
C GLY A 488 2.15 10.47 64.31
N SER A 489 3.34 10.98 64.63
CA SER A 489 4.59 10.74 63.89
C SER A 489 4.88 9.24 63.66
N GLY A 490 5.41 8.86 62.49
CA GLY A 490 5.87 7.48 62.26
C GLY A 490 6.48 7.21 60.88
N ALA A 491 7.73 7.62 60.65
CA ALA A 491 8.48 7.23 59.44
C ALA A 491 9.30 5.95 59.68
N LEU A 492 9.00 4.86 58.96
CA LEU A 492 9.84 3.67 58.86
C LEU A 492 9.83 3.08 57.44
N ALA A 493 10.89 2.33 57.11
CA ALA A 493 11.24 1.88 55.77
C ALA A 493 10.46 0.64 55.29
N PRO A 494 10.36 0.39 53.96
CA PRO A 494 9.82 -0.85 53.43
C PRO A 494 10.73 -2.05 53.74
N SER A 495 10.22 -3.03 54.48
CA SER A 495 10.92 -4.27 54.80
C SER A 495 10.69 -5.35 53.74
N ILE A 496 11.78 -5.98 53.29
CA ILE A 496 11.75 -7.07 52.29
C ILE A 496 11.40 -8.40 52.99
N PRO A 497 10.36 -9.13 52.57
CA PRO A 497 10.11 -10.48 53.05
C PRO A 497 11.08 -11.49 52.42
N THR A 498 11.80 -12.20 53.28
CA THR A 498 12.88 -13.16 52.98
C THR A 498 12.49 -14.30 52.04
N LEU A 499 13.44 -14.76 51.21
CA LEU A 499 13.33 -16.01 50.45
C LEU A 499 13.14 -17.22 51.37
N GLY A 500 11.93 -17.79 51.37
CA GLY A 500 11.62 -19.05 52.07
C GLY A 500 12.14 -20.25 51.28
N THR A 501 12.98 -21.08 51.91
CA THR A 501 13.54 -22.30 51.30
C THR A 501 12.52 -23.44 51.23
N ALA A 502 11.63 -23.39 50.24
CA ALA A 502 10.72 -24.50 49.93
C ALA A 502 11.52 -25.67 49.32
N ARG A 503 11.54 -26.82 50.01
CA ARG A 503 12.05 -28.07 49.43
C ARG A 503 11.02 -28.61 48.43
N THR A 504 11.26 -28.42 47.14
CA THR A 504 10.48 -29.07 46.09
C THR A 504 10.96 -30.51 45.89
N GLU A 505 10.21 -31.48 46.41
CA GLU A 505 10.36 -32.87 45.97
C GLU A 505 9.90 -32.99 44.51
N LEU A 506 10.61 -33.79 43.73
CA LEU A 506 10.38 -33.93 42.28
C LEU A 506 9.12 -34.78 42.04
N PRO A 507 8.04 -34.24 41.46
CA PRO A 507 6.88 -35.05 41.07
C PRO A 507 7.26 -35.99 39.92
N ASN A 508 6.82 -37.25 40.03
CA ASN A 508 7.12 -38.32 39.07
C ASN A 508 6.71 -37.90 37.63
N PRO A 509 7.63 -37.92 36.64
CA PRO A 509 7.38 -37.39 35.30
C PRO A 509 6.30 -38.13 34.49
N ILE A 510 5.83 -39.29 34.96
CA ILE A 510 4.82 -40.11 34.26
C ILE A 510 3.38 -39.59 34.53
N ALA A 511 3.15 -38.81 35.59
CA ALA A 511 1.80 -38.39 36.01
C ALA A 511 1.18 -37.25 35.17
N VAL A 512 1.97 -36.53 34.37
CA VAL A 512 1.53 -35.29 33.69
C VAL A 512 0.62 -35.56 32.47
N PHE A 513 0.65 -36.77 31.91
CA PHE A 513 -0.11 -37.10 30.69
C PHE A 513 -1.62 -37.36 30.90
N ALA A 514 -2.12 -37.31 32.14
CA ALA A 514 -3.51 -37.64 32.48
C ALA A 514 -4.43 -36.42 32.72
N THR A 515 -3.97 -35.18 32.48
CA THR A 515 -4.78 -33.98 32.74
C THR A 515 -5.65 -33.62 31.51
N PRO A 516 -6.98 -33.42 31.63
CA PRO A 516 -7.85 -33.09 30.49
C PRO A 516 -7.51 -31.76 29.81
N LEU A 517 -6.81 -30.87 30.51
CA LEU A 517 -6.24 -29.62 29.97
C LEU A 517 -5.29 -29.86 28.78
N LEU A 518 -4.55 -30.98 28.75
CA LEU A 518 -3.65 -31.31 27.65
C LEU A 518 -4.42 -31.71 26.39
N LEU A 519 -5.54 -32.42 26.52
CA LEU A 519 -6.44 -32.70 25.39
C LEU A 519 -7.06 -31.42 24.82
N VAL A 520 -7.47 -30.48 25.69
CA VAL A 520 -7.93 -29.15 25.24
C VAL A 520 -6.82 -28.42 24.47
N PHE A 521 -5.60 -28.40 24.99
CA PHE A 521 -4.47 -27.73 24.34
C PHE A 521 -4.05 -28.38 23.00
N LEU A 522 -4.21 -29.70 22.88
CA LEU A 522 -3.89 -30.45 21.65
C LEU A 522 -4.99 -30.32 20.57
N VAL A 523 -6.27 -30.29 20.97
CA VAL A 523 -7.42 -30.33 20.04
C VAL A 523 -7.96 -28.93 19.70
N ALA A 524 -7.85 -27.93 20.60
CA ALA A 524 -8.39 -26.60 20.34
C ALA A 524 -7.70 -25.87 19.16
N PRO A 525 -6.36 -25.90 18.98
CA PRO A 525 -5.71 -25.27 17.83
C PRO A 525 -6.16 -25.82 16.46
N PRO A 526 -6.16 -27.14 16.18
CA PRO A 526 -6.68 -27.65 14.91
C PRO A 526 -8.19 -27.46 14.76
N ALA A 527 -8.99 -27.54 15.83
CA ALA A 527 -10.42 -27.26 15.78
C ALA A 527 -10.70 -25.78 15.42
N ALA A 528 -9.96 -24.84 16.00
CA ALA A 528 -10.05 -23.42 15.66
C ALA A 528 -9.61 -23.15 14.21
N TYR A 529 -8.52 -23.78 13.76
CA TYR A 529 -8.07 -23.69 12.37
C TYR A 529 -9.14 -24.22 11.39
N LEU A 530 -9.75 -25.38 11.67
CA LEU A 530 -10.82 -25.94 10.85
C LEU A 530 -12.09 -25.07 10.87
N ALA A 531 -12.42 -24.42 11.99
CA ALA A 531 -13.53 -23.46 12.07
C ALA A 531 -13.27 -22.21 11.21
N VAL A 532 -12.05 -21.65 11.25
CA VAL A 532 -11.64 -20.49 10.43
C VAL A 532 -11.53 -20.87 8.95
N ALA A 533 -11.03 -22.06 8.62
CA ALA A 533 -11.01 -22.58 7.25
C ALA A 533 -12.43 -22.79 6.70
N GLY A 534 -13.33 -23.39 7.49
CA GLY A 534 -14.75 -23.52 7.14
C GLY A 534 -15.44 -22.16 6.96
N TRP A 535 -15.14 -21.18 7.81
CA TRP A 535 -15.69 -19.82 7.70
C TRP A 535 -15.18 -19.08 6.47
N THR A 536 -13.88 -19.15 6.16
CA THR A 536 -13.28 -18.50 4.98
C THR A 536 -13.72 -19.18 3.67
N LEU A 537 -13.81 -20.52 3.62
CA LEU A 537 -14.37 -21.23 2.46
C LEU A 537 -15.85 -20.87 2.24
N LYS A 538 -16.66 -20.79 3.31
CA LYS A 538 -18.07 -20.35 3.26
C LYS A 538 -18.20 -18.89 2.81
N LYS A 539 -17.28 -18.01 3.23
CA LYS A 539 -17.20 -16.61 2.79
C LYS A 539 -16.86 -16.51 1.30
N ASN A 540 -15.87 -17.29 0.84
CA ASN A 540 -15.44 -17.29 -0.57
C ASN A 540 -16.48 -17.92 -1.51
N ALA A 541 -17.23 -18.94 -1.08
CA ALA A 541 -18.37 -19.45 -1.84
C ALA A 541 -19.43 -18.35 -2.14
N SER A 542 -19.63 -17.41 -1.20
CA SER A 542 -20.55 -16.28 -1.36
C SER A 542 -20.04 -15.17 -2.30
N ALA A 543 -18.76 -15.19 -2.67
CA ALA A 543 -18.17 -14.26 -3.65
C ALA A 543 -18.40 -14.69 -5.12
N SER A 544 -18.91 -15.90 -5.35
CA SER A 544 -19.31 -16.33 -6.70
C SER A 544 -20.52 -15.53 -7.21
N PRO A 545 -20.63 -15.24 -8.53
CA PRO A 545 -21.80 -14.53 -9.07
C PRO A 545 -23.14 -15.23 -8.79
N ALA A 546 -23.17 -16.57 -8.82
CA ALA A 546 -24.32 -17.37 -8.41
C ALA A 546 -24.63 -17.20 -6.92
N GLY A 547 -23.62 -17.28 -6.04
CA GLY A 547 -23.77 -17.02 -4.60
C GLY A 547 -24.31 -15.62 -4.29
N ARG A 548 -23.87 -14.59 -5.03
CA ARG A 548 -24.40 -13.22 -4.95
C ARG A 548 -25.88 -13.18 -5.35
N ARG A 549 -26.26 -13.71 -6.52
CA ARG A 549 -27.66 -13.78 -6.99
C ARG A 549 -28.56 -14.51 -6.00
N ARG A 550 -28.14 -15.68 -5.52
CA ARG A 550 -28.87 -16.47 -4.53
C ARG A 550 -29.03 -15.76 -3.17
N ARG A 551 -28.03 -14.98 -2.73
CA ARG A 551 -28.15 -14.15 -1.53
C ARG A 551 -29.14 -13.00 -1.72
N ILE A 552 -29.12 -12.32 -2.86
CA ILE A 552 -30.06 -11.24 -3.19
C ILE A 552 -31.48 -11.80 -3.21
N PHE A 553 -31.73 -12.87 -3.98
CA PHE A 553 -33.02 -13.54 -4.05
C PHE A 553 -33.57 -13.97 -2.68
N ALA A 554 -32.73 -14.62 -1.86
CA ALA A 554 -33.12 -15.07 -0.53
C ALA A 554 -33.38 -13.91 0.45
N ASN A 555 -32.74 -12.74 0.26
CA ASN A 555 -33.03 -11.55 1.05
C ASN A 555 -34.34 -10.89 0.61
N SER A 556 -34.57 -10.76 -0.70
CA SER A 556 -35.80 -10.20 -1.25
C SER A 556 -37.05 -10.99 -0.84
N ARG A 557 -36.99 -12.34 -0.89
CA ARG A 557 -38.09 -13.19 -0.37
C ARG A 557 -38.38 -12.93 1.12
N ARG A 558 -37.36 -12.58 1.92
CA ARG A 558 -37.52 -12.25 3.35
C ARG A 558 -38.06 -10.85 3.58
N ARG A 559 -37.75 -9.86 2.73
CA ARG A 559 -38.36 -8.52 2.76
C ARG A 559 -39.87 -8.63 2.50
N ILE A 560 -40.25 -9.20 1.35
CA ILE A 560 -41.67 -9.44 1.00
C ILE A 560 -42.38 -10.19 2.12
N ALA A 561 -41.85 -11.33 2.58
CA ALA A 561 -42.52 -12.15 3.59
C ALA A 561 -42.79 -11.43 4.94
N ARG A 562 -42.09 -10.33 5.24
CA ARG A 562 -42.16 -9.59 6.51
C ARG A 562 -42.71 -8.17 6.39
N SER A 563 -42.71 -7.59 5.19
CA SER A 563 -43.14 -6.20 5.01
C SER A 563 -44.67 -6.11 4.94
N SER A 564 -45.18 -5.02 5.52
CA SER A 564 -46.56 -4.55 5.34
C SER A 564 -46.63 -3.30 4.46
N ASP A 565 -45.50 -2.86 3.89
CA ASP A 565 -45.44 -1.74 2.95
C ASP A 565 -45.47 -2.25 1.50
N VAL A 566 -46.46 -1.75 0.75
CA VAL A 566 -46.64 -2.06 -0.67
C VAL A 566 -45.46 -1.58 -1.52
N ALA A 567 -44.83 -0.46 -1.16
CA ALA A 567 -43.68 0.08 -1.89
C ALA A 567 -42.44 -0.83 -1.75
N GLU A 568 -42.14 -1.32 -0.54
CA GLU A 568 -41.09 -2.32 -0.30
C GLU A 568 -41.42 -3.67 -0.97
N ILE A 569 -42.67 -4.15 -0.93
CA ILE A 569 -43.07 -5.41 -1.58
C ILE A 569 -42.75 -5.36 -3.09
N GLY A 570 -43.09 -4.25 -3.78
CA GLY A 570 -42.76 -4.05 -5.19
C GLY A 570 -41.25 -3.99 -5.46
N GLU A 571 -40.50 -3.18 -4.70
CA GLU A 571 -39.04 -3.03 -4.85
C GLU A 571 -38.30 -4.36 -4.63
N ALA A 572 -38.70 -5.12 -3.62
CA ALA A 572 -38.16 -6.43 -3.34
C ALA A 572 -38.56 -7.48 -4.39
N LEU A 573 -39.76 -7.43 -4.96
CA LEU A 573 -40.19 -8.33 -6.04
C LEU A 573 -39.38 -8.08 -7.32
N ALA A 574 -39.23 -6.82 -7.74
CA ALA A 574 -38.37 -6.45 -8.87
C ALA A 574 -36.93 -6.94 -8.64
N THR A 575 -36.35 -6.67 -7.46
CA THR A 575 -35.00 -7.13 -7.07
C THR A 575 -34.86 -8.65 -7.11
N ALA A 576 -35.91 -9.40 -6.74
CA ALA A 576 -35.92 -10.86 -6.80
C ALA A 576 -36.00 -11.38 -8.24
N ILE A 577 -36.77 -10.72 -9.11
CA ILE A 577 -36.84 -11.05 -10.55
C ILE A 577 -35.48 -10.80 -11.20
N THR A 578 -34.86 -9.63 -11.00
CA THR A 578 -33.50 -9.32 -11.46
C THR A 578 -32.49 -10.39 -11.03
N ALA A 579 -32.56 -10.88 -9.79
CA ALA A 579 -31.68 -11.95 -9.30
C ALA A 579 -31.99 -13.32 -9.92
N ALA A 580 -33.24 -13.62 -10.22
CA ALA A 580 -33.69 -14.88 -10.81
C ALA A 580 -33.38 -14.98 -12.31
N THR A 581 -33.60 -13.91 -13.08
CA THR A 581 -33.27 -13.83 -14.51
C THR A 581 -31.77 -13.65 -14.71
N GLY A 582 -31.16 -12.72 -13.96
CA GLY A 582 -29.77 -12.30 -14.13
C GLY A 582 -29.61 -11.07 -15.01
N SER A 583 -30.65 -10.24 -15.13
CA SER A 583 -30.58 -8.93 -15.78
C SER A 583 -29.68 -7.96 -15.01
N ASP A 584 -28.91 -7.12 -15.71
CA ASP A 584 -28.05 -6.11 -15.08
C ASP A 584 -28.76 -4.76 -14.80
N THR A 585 -30.04 -4.64 -15.16
CA THR A 585 -30.87 -3.44 -14.91
C THR A 585 -31.32 -3.34 -13.45
N ALA A 586 -30.96 -2.23 -12.81
CA ALA A 586 -31.39 -1.89 -11.46
C ALA A 586 -32.72 -1.13 -11.49
N GLY A 587 -33.78 -1.72 -10.93
CA GLY A 587 -35.12 -1.13 -10.91
C GLY A 587 -35.92 -1.43 -12.19
N LEU A 588 -36.27 -2.71 -12.41
CA LEU A 588 -37.14 -3.14 -13.51
C LEU A 588 -38.52 -2.47 -13.42
N THR A 589 -38.97 -1.84 -14.49
CA THR A 589 -40.39 -1.49 -14.67
C THR A 589 -41.26 -2.76 -14.82
N PRO A 590 -42.59 -2.69 -14.60
CA PRO A 590 -43.47 -3.86 -14.73
C PRO A 590 -43.37 -4.59 -16.08
N SER A 591 -43.19 -3.85 -17.18
CA SER A 591 -43.00 -4.40 -18.53
C SER A 591 -41.62 -5.01 -18.79
N GLU A 592 -40.56 -4.49 -18.16
CA GLU A 592 -39.22 -5.09 -18.25
C GLU A 592 -39.13 -6.35 -17.39
N ALA A 593 -39.82 -6.40 -16.26
CA ALA A 593 -39.93 -7.59 -15.42
C ALA A 593 -40.64 -8.74 -16.14
N GLU A 594 -41.75 -8.45 -16.84
CA GLU A 594 -42.42 -9.39 -17.74
C GLU A 594 -41.46 -9.92 -18.81
N SER A 595 -40.82 -9.00 -19.55
CA SER A 595 -39.90 -9.31 -20.65
C SER A 595 -38.70 -10.17 -20.18
N ALA A 596 -38.17 -9.88 -19.00
CA ALA A 596 -37.07 -10.64 -18.41
C ALA A 596 -37.49 -12.05 -17.96
N LEU A 597 -38.72 -12.23 -17.47
CA LEU A 597 -39.26 -13.55 -17.12
C LEU A 597 -39.57 -14.39 -18.36
N LEU A 598 -40.16 -13.79 -19.40
CA LEU A 598 -40.37 -14.44 -20.71
C LEU A 598 -39.02 -14.86 -21.33
N GLY A 599 -38.03 -13.95 -21.34
CA GLY A 599 -36.68 -14.24 -21.82
C GLY A 599 -35.92 -15.31 -21.02
N ALA A 600 -36.28 -15.52 -19.75
CA ALA A 600 -35.76 -16.61 -18.93
C ALA A 600 -36.46 -17.97 -19.16
N GLY A 601 -37.49 -18.01 -20.04
CA GLY A 601 -38.27 -19.22 -20.34
C GLY A 601 -39.30 -19.55 -19.26
N THR A 602 -40.03 -18.55 -18.80
CA THR A 602 -41.19 -18.69 -17.87
C THR A 602 -42.50 -18.68 -18.65
N ASP A 603 -43.53 -19.37 -18.15
CA ASP A 603 -44.88 -19.31 -18.71
C ASP A 603 -45.44 -17.88 -18.69
N ALA A 604 -46.09 -17.47 -19.78
CA ALA A 604 -46.58 -16.10 -19.96
C ALA A 604 -47.57 -15.67 -18.87
N GLU A 605 -48.37 -16.59 -18.35
CA GLU A 605 -49.29 -16.32 -17.23
C GLU A 605 -48.55 -15.87 -15.96
N VAL A 606 -47.36 -16.44 -15.68
CA VAL A 606 -46.56 -16.05 -14.50
C VAL A 606 -45.85 -14.70 -14.73
N ALA A 607 -45.42 -14.43 -15.97
CA ALA A 607 -44.83 -13.14 -16.34
C ALA A 607 -45.86 -12.00 -16.24
N GLU A 608 -47.07 -12.19 -16.75
CA GLU A 608 -48.15 -11.20 -16.65
C GLU A 608 -48.65 -11.01 -15.21
N ARG A 609 -48.74 -12.09 -14.41
CA ARG A 609 -49.02 -11.96 -12.96
C ARG A 609 -47.94 -11.12 -12.26
N ALA A 610 -46.66 -11.33 -12.56
CA ALA A 610 -45.56 -10.55 -11.98
C ALA A 610 -45.65 -9.05 -12.36
N ARG A 611 -45.96 -8.76 -13.63
CA ARG A 611 -46.23 -7.41 -14.13
C ARG A 611 -47.42 -6.76 -13.43
N ALA A 612 -48.55 -7.47 -13.32
CA ALA A 612 -49.76 -6.95 -12.67
C ALA A 612 -49.52 -6.60 -11.19
N ILE A 613 -48.75 -7.42 -10.46
CA ILE A 613 -48.36 -7.14 -9.08
C ILE A 613 -47.48 -5.89 -8.99
N LEU A 614 -46.42 -5.79 -9.81
CA LEU A 614 -45.53 -4.62 -9.81
C LEU A 614 -46.28 -3.32 -10.18
N ALA A 615 -47.13 -3.38 -11.20
CA ALA A 615 -47.95 -2.25 -11.61
C ALA A 615 -48.91 -1.80 -10.48
N ARG A 616 -49.54 -2.74 -9.76
CA ARG A 616 -50.35 -2.41 -8.57
C ARG A 616 -49.53 -1.80 -7.45
N CYS A 617 -48.33 -2.32 -7.17
CA CYS A 617 -47.44 -1.74 -6.16
C CYS A 617 -47.04 -0.30 -6.51
N ASP A 618 -46.74 -0.03 -7.79
CA ASP A 618 -46.42 1.33 -8.25
C ASP A 618 -47.64 2.25 -8.19
N THR A 619 -48.85 1.81 -8.57
CA THR A 619 -50.05 2.65 -8.43
C THR A 619 -50.39 2.93 -6.96
N ALA A 620 -50.28 1.94 -6.07
CA ALA A 620 -50.55 2.10 -4.64
C ALA A 620 -49.59 3.11 -3.99
N ARG A 621 -48.32 3.16 -4.43
CA ARG A 621 -47.31 4.14 -3.98
C ARG A 621 -47.74 5.60 -4.25
N TYR A 622 -48.60 5.84 -5.24
CA TYR A 622 -49.09 7.19 -5.60
C TYR A 622 -50.57 7.44 -5.28
N ALA A 623 -51.38 6.40 -5.08
CA ALA A 623 -52.84 6.51 -4.95
C ALA A 623 -53.37 6.60 -3.50
N GLY A 624 -52.59 6.24 -2.48
CA GLY A 624 -52.95 6.45 -1.07
C GLY A 624 -54.19 5.68 -0.57
N ALA A 625 -54.48 4.52 -1.15
CA ALA A 625 -55.61 3.66 -0.77
C ALA A 625 -55.37 2.86 0.53
N ASP A 626 -56.34 2.04 0.95
CA ASP A 626 -56.36 1.30 2.22
C ASP A 626 -55.32 0.15 2.29
N LEU A 627 -54.07 0.55 2.57
CA LEU A 627 -52.85 -0.24 2.37
C LEU A 627 -52.86 -1.62 3.05
N ALA A 628 -53.49 -1.78 4.20
CA ALA A 628 -53.30 -2.96 5.05
C ALA A 628 -53.85 -4.26 4.41
N SER A 629 -55.02 -4.19 3.78
CA SER A 629 -55.65 -5.35 3.13
C SER A 629 -55.06 -5.65 1.75
N GLU A 630 -54.64 -4.61 1.01
CA GLU A 630 -53.99 -4.76 -0.28
C GLU A 630 -52.56 -5.30 -0.14
N ALA A 631 -51.80 -4.83 0.87
CA ALA A 631 -50.45 -5.32 1.16
C ALA A 631 -50.42 -6.84 1.44
N GLU A 632 -51.35 -7.37 2.24
CA GLU A 632 -51.38 -8.81 2.54
C GLU A 632 -51.65 -9.67 1.29
N ASN A 633 -52.51 -9.20 0.39
CA ASN A 633 -52.78 -9.89 -0.87
C ASN A 633 -51.59 -9.79 -1.84
N LEU A 634 -51.05 -8.59 -2.07
CA LEU A 634 -49.86 -8.39 -2.91
C LEU A 634 -48.64 -9.15 -2.37
N ARG A 635 -48.48 -9.26 -1.05
CA ARG A 635 -47.46 -10.07 -0.38
C ARG A 635 -47.61 -11.55 -0.69
N ARG A 636 -48.83 -12.08 -0.63
CA ARG A 636 -49.15 -13.49 -0.93
C ARG A 636 -48.88 -13.82 -2.40
N ASP A 637 -49.37 -12.98 -3.31
CA ASP A 637 -49.23 -13.17 -4.75
C ASP A 637 -47.76 -13.03 -5.20
N SER A 638 -47.03 -12.06 -4.62
CA SER A 638 -45.57 -11.94 -4.81
C SER A 638 -44.84 -13.22 -4.40
N LEU A 639 -45.19 -13.81 -3.24
CA LEU A 639 -44.55 -15.04 -2.76
C LEU A 639 -44.82 -16.24 -3.67
N ALA A 640 -45.98 -16.29 -4.34
CA ALA A 640 -46.28 -17.32 -5.33
C ALA A 640 -45.41 -17.18 -6.59
N VAL A 641 -45.28 -15.96 -7.14
CA VAL A 641 -44.37 -15.66 -8.28
C VAL A 641 -42.92 -16.04 -7.94
N LEU A 642 -42.49 -15.84 -6.69
CA LEU A 642 -41.15 -16.23 -6.25
C LEU A 642 -40.89 -17.74 -6.24
N GLU A 643 -41.91 -18.60 -6.27
CA GLU A 643 -41.69 -20.06 -6.31
C GLU A 643 -41.14 -20.47 -7.68
N THR A 644 -41.72 -19.92 -8.76
CA THR A 644 -41.24 -20.07 -10.15
C THR A 644 -39.87 -19.40 -10.34
N CYS A 645 -39.66 -18.19 -9.81
CA CYS A 645 -38.35 -17.54 -9.85
C CYS A 645 -37.26 -18.36 -9.12
N ALA A 646 -37.61 -19.06 -8.03
CA ALA A 646 -36.71 -19.96 -7.32
C ALA A 646 -36.42 -21.27 -8.07
N TYR A 647 -37.22 -21.63 -9.09
CA TYR A 647 -36.91 -22.70 -10.03
C TYR A 647 -35.93 -22.23 -11.11
N LEU A 648 -36.17 -21.06 -11.73
CA LEU A 648 -35.26 -20.44 -12.71
C LEU A 648 -33.83 -20.28 -12.17
N LEU A 649 -33.70 -19.75 -10.95
CA LEU A 649 -32.42 -19.59 -10.26
C LEU A 649 -31.66 -20.92 -10.12
N ARG A 650 -32.37 -22.01 -9.76
CA ARG A 650 -31.77 -23.35 -9.62
C ARG A 650 -31.39 -23.97 -10.97
N ARG A 651 -32.20 -23.75 -12.01
CA ARG A 651 -31.89 -24.17 -13.39
C ARG A 651 -30.61 -23.51 -13.91
N ALA A 652 -30.42 -22.21 -13.62
CA ALA A 652 -29.20 -21.48 -13.95
C ALA A 652 -27.96 -21.96 -13.16
N GLU A 653 -28.10 -22.30 -11.88
CA GLU A 653 -27.00 -22.91 -11.10
C GLU A 653 -26.58 -24.28 -11.68
N GLN A 654 -27.52 -25.08 -12.21
CA GLN A 654 -27.24 -26.38 -12.79
C GLN A 654 -26.50 -26.31 -14.14
N THR A 655 -26.86 -25.39 -15.04
CA THR A 655 -26.17 -25.24 -16.34
C THR A 655 -24.73 -24.72 -16.20
N VAL A 656 -24.48 -23.83 -15.24
CA VAL A 656 -23.13 -23.34 -14.90
C VAL A 656 -22.25 -24.46 -14.31
N ASN A 657 -22.82 -25.37 -13.52
CA ASN A 657 -22.06 -26.53 -13.01
C ASN A 657 -21.80 -27.58 -14.10
N ALA A 658 -22.79 -27.89 -14.96
CA ALA A 658 -22.63 -28.83 -16.06
C ALA A 658 -21.58 -28.38 -17.09
N SER A 659 -21.46 -27.07 -17.34
CA SER A 659 -20.45 -26.50 -18.23
C SER A 659 -19.04 -26.45 -17.61
N ARG A 660 -18.91 -26.42 -16.28
CA ARG A 660 -17.62 -26.57 -15.58
C ARG A 660 -17.05 -28.00 -15.65
N VAL A 661 -17.90 -29.02 -15.58
CA VAL A 661 -17.49 -30.44 -15.64
C VAL A 661 -17.09 -30.89 -17.06
N LYS A 662 -17.39 -30.10 -18.10
CA LYS A 662 -17.07 -30.40 -19.51
C LYS A 662 -15.87 -29.65 -20.09
N LYS A 663 -15.07 -28.97 -19.27
CA LYS A 663 -13.73 -28.51 -19.71
C LYS A 663 -12.68 -29.55 -19.27
N PRO A 664 -11.83 -30.05 -20.18
CA PRO A 664 -10.65 -30.84 -19.83
C PRO A 664 -9.58 -29.96 -19.15
#